data_AF-A0A7C3ISR9-F1
#
_entry.id   AF-A0A7C3ISR9-F1
#
_cell.length_a   1.000
_cell.length_b   1.000
_cell.length_c   1.000
_cell.angle_alpha   90.00
_cell.angle_beta   90.00
_cell.angle_gamma   90.00
#
_symmetry.space_group_name_H-M   'P 1'
#
loop_
_entity.id
_entity.type
_entity.pdbx_description
1 polymer ?
#
loop_
_entity_poly.entity_id
_entity_poly.type
_entity_poly.pdbx_seq_one_letter_code
_entity_poly.pdbx_strand_id
1 'polypeptide(L)'
;MRNAQTLLVAILLVSGASAAMKPRVIETRFPTDDVVIASLVIEAPKDGKGDATGAIQAAIDEAAAAGGGVVFLPAGRYRLAGRLTLKEGVTLRGDWAPNLPQVPRPAGGYTILMPTADKGNADGPPAITMERGTGLTNLAIWYPDQDPMKIVPYPWTLRTSEKVTGNNITIQNVALINPYQAIKIGPEWNELHTIRNVVGTPLKAGIWMDTTTDIGRLTDVDFCPRCWEESGLPGAPTTDPAKKALRDSLSADGVAFEMRRSDWEYVYRIRATGYDTGFVARAGKQGTANAVMAWSDFARCATALGLERLNAIGLSVTGCSLDGCPSVSAPQSFASTAQFHSCDFGGPLALGGPGTLTFQRSVFGGPLGILTEAKGGQLSLLGCSFMLKDAVVRLGEGVRRARLLGNRLPSHPRVENASRGDVLVSGYEFLPALPLRFPEAAPPHPVPANRQLFVVTDFGAGAGEQDNTAAFGRALDAAQKAGGGTVYVPAGNYRFAGEIVVPSGVELRGVFDVPHHTVSGGSVLIPTSGKGKADGTPFIRLEAKSGLRGLTIWYSEQDLRNIQPYPWAIQSLGPGCWLVDVTLGNAYQGADFWTHPSDGHVIRYLAGAVFKRGLFVSKCKGDGWVEDVQFNPHYSVRVHPSLTAILTSRRFQNLREVKGDDINAVIEYQRANLEGLVFGACENEHVRGTFLYAAYDGIAFRDDAAWGHAAHKGANATVVNHGTDTGSRCAVLEGSANVTFINAQLVPLGAHEVGAIIVGDSFKGKASFFNTQIWGGKTSGIIGGSGDVLIQGVNTLCGPFILKGGRVTVENAHWTRDLPVHIRVEPTVESARLIANLAPNELKVEDLTSRRSGSLREVSRVYARCNSLAIPPAAGRFTFKTGFEEGEPQPAADAMAKQGGGLKSVSKPECRVADAPTLPQASAPAGGYSGGKRALRVAGVADDPAYSHAYFRLFEEKIGIAADSVLSYWIRPTNERGRCVGLDLLFADGAVLRDSGAKASDGQGVHPGNPKGEVGRWTKIAIPLGHTHTGKAIAAILVAYDSRSGGGPFEAWIDDIAIESAQPAATVAVAAKPAGGVFQGKVAIELATSAGPIVGGASVPRDSRDAEVPPTKAGKEAVLRYRLDGLSPTAESPRYERPIVLDQPGLWELRFAAQAPDGRLGRVFAELYEIR
;
A
#
# COMPACT_ATOMS: atom_id res chain seq x y z
N MET A 1 87.88 -6.49 -18.23
CA MET A 1 87.83 -7.58 -19.22
C MET A 1 86.55 -8.39 -18.99
N ARG A 2 85.63 -8.40 -19.99
CA ARG A 2 84.59 -9.41 -20.37
C ARG A 2 83.70 -10.04 -19.27
N ASN A 3 82.37 -10.19 -19.32
CA ASN A 3 81.26 -10.13 -20.30
C ASN A 3 79.95 -10.03 -19.44
N ALA A 4 78.98 -9.15 -19.68
CA ALA A 4 77.83 -9.24 -20.60
C ALA A 4 76.86 -10.42 -20.36
N GLN A 5 75.69 -10.15 -19.75
CA GLN A 5 74.37 -10.66 -20.18
C GLN A 5 73.20 -9.84 -19.56
N THR A 6 72.67 -9.00 -20.43
CA THR A 6 71.37 -8.32 -20.60
C THR A 6 70.19 -8.72 -19.69
N LEU A 7 69.68 -7.74 -18.93
CA LEU A 7 68.27 -7.65 -18.50
C LEU A 7 67.71 -6.33 -19.07
N LEU A 8 66.90 -6.42 -20.13
CA LEU A 8 66.27 -5.26 -20.75
C LEU A 8 64.96 -4.96 -19.99
N VAL A 9 64.98 -3.97 -19.10
CA VAL A 9 63.76 -3.34 -18.57
C VAL A 9 63.32 -2.29 -19.58
N ALA A 10 62.35 -2.63 -20.42
CA ALA A 10 61.63 -1.67 -21.24
C ALA A 10 60.60 -0.97 -20.34
N ILE A 11 60.94 0.23 -19.88
CA ILE A 11 59.97 1.21 -19.37
C ILE A 11 59.13 1.63 -20.58
N LEU A 12 57.97 1.01 -20.75
CA LEU A 12 56.91 1.51 -21.62
C LEU A 12 56.12 2.55 -20.81
N LEU A 13 56.54 3.81 -20.95
CA LEU A 13 55.69 4.97 -20.70
C LEU A 13 54.48 4.87 -21.64
N VAL A 14 53.39 4.29 -21.15
CA VAL A 14 52.08 4.49 -21.77
C VAL A 14 51.63 5.89 -21.39
N SER A 15 51.91 6.85 -22.26
CA SER A 15 51.17 8.12 -22.32
C SER A 15 49.71 7.78 -22.63
N GLY A 16 48.90 7.60 -21.58
CA GLY A 16 47.45 7.48 -21.70
C GLY A 16 46.88 8.83 -22.12
N ALA A 17 46.79 9.10 -23.42
CA ALA A 17 45.87 10.10 -23.92
C ALA A 17 44.46 9.60 -23.59
N SER A 18 43.78 10.23 -22.63
CA SER A 18 42.33 10.05 -22.43
C SER A 18 41.67 10.30 -23.77
N ALA A 19 40.94 9.32 -24.27
CA ALA A 19 40.16 9.48 -25.48
C ALA A 19 38.94 10.31 -25.09
N ALA A 20 38.97 11.61 -25.39
CA ALA A 20 37.85 12.51 -25.13
C ALA A 20 36.51 11.86 -25.50
N MET A 21 35.52 11.97 -24.62
CA MET A 21 34.15 11.48 -24.83
C MET A 21 33.63 11.96 -26.20
N LYS A 22 33.25 11.03 -27.07
CA LYS A 22 32.81 11.31 -28.44
C LYS A 22 31.41 10.76 -28.66
N PRO A 23 30.36 11.49 -28.25
CA PRO A 23 28.99 11.04 -28.45
C PRO A 23 28.73 10.84 -29.95
N ARG A 24 28.22 9.67 -30.29
CA ARG A 24 27.88 9.30 -31.66
C ARG A 24 26.65 8.41 -31.70
N VAL A 25 25.91 8.51 -32.79
CA VAL A 25 24.82 7.58 -33.08
C VAL A 25 25.42 6.22 -33.36
N ILE A 26 24.86 5.20 -32.74
CA ILE A 26 25.24 3.82 -32.93
C ILE A 26 24.28 3.17 -33.91
N GLU A 27 24.86 2.64 -34.99
CA GLU A 27 24.17 1.71 -35.87
C GLU A 27 24.10 0.35 -35.18
N THR A 28 22.97 0.10 -34.53
CA THR A 28 22.70 -1.17 -33.86
C THR A 28 22.41 -2.23 -34.89
N ARG A 29 22.85 -3.46 -34.62
CA ARG A 29 22.49 -4.62 -35.41
C ARG A 29 21.00 -4.92 -35.30
N PHE A 30 20.40 -4.61 -34.17
CA PHE A 30 19.01 -4.92 -33.86
C PHE A 30 18.14 -3.67 -33.75
N PRO A 31 16.83 -3.78 -34.05
CA PRO A 31 15.91 -2.66 -33.90
C PRO A 31 15.85 -2.16 -32.45
N THR A 32 15.79 -0.85 -32.29
CA THR A 32 15.64 -0.17 -31.00
C THR A 32 14.47 0.79 -31.03
N ASP A 33 13.86 0.99 -29.87
CA ASP A 33 12.73 1.92 -29.69
C ASP A 33 13.17 3.39 -29.59
N ASP A 34 14.48 3.65 -29.58
CA ASP A 34 15.11 4.96 -29.52
C ASP A 34 16.30 5.09 -30.49
N VAL A 35 16.80 6.32 -30.65
CA VAL A 35 18.09 6.57 -31.31
C VAL A 35 19.22 6.29 -30.31
N VAL A 36 20.01 5.24 -30.51
CA VAL A 36 21.10 4.90 -29.58
C VAL A 36 22.26 5.87 -29.75
N ILE A 37 22.64 6.57 -28.68
CA ILE A 37 23.79 7.47 -28.64
C ILE A 37 24.74 6.96 -27.56
N ALA A 38 26.01 6.76 -27.92
CA ALA A 38 27.03 6.30 -26.99
C ALA A 38 28.24 7.22 -26.98
N SER A 39 28.82 7.41 -25.80
CA SER A 39 30.00 8.23 -25.59
C SER A 39 31.29 7.42 -25.76
N LEU A 40 31.23 6.13 -25.40
CA LEU A 40 32.32 5.16 -25.50
C LEU A 40 31.78 3.85 -26.08
N VAL A 41 32.61 3.15 -26.86
CA VAL A 41 32.27 1.84 -27.44
C VAL A 41 33.39 0.87 -27.14
N ILE A 42 33.05 -0.29 -26.57
CA ILE A 42 34.02 -1.33 -26.21
C ILE A 42 33.69 -2.60 -26.98
N GLU A 43 34.58 -2.97 -27.90
CA GLU A 43 34.45 -4.17 -28.72
C GLU A 43 34.70 -5.45 -27.91
N ALA A 44 34.00 -6.51 -28.28
CA ALA A 44 34.26 -7.83 -27.72
C ALA A 44 35.67 -8.32 -28.08
N PRO A 45 36.34 -9.08 -27.20
CA PRO A 45 37.57 -9.80 -27.56
C PRO A 45 37.36 -10.67 -28.80
N LYS A 46 38.32 -10.66 -29.75
CA LYS A 46 38.18 -11.28 -31.08
C LYS A 46 37.85 -12.79 -31.05
N ASP A 47 38.22 -13.50 -29.99
CA ASP A 47 37.98 -14.92 -29.80
C ASP A 47 36.76 -15.24 -28.91
N GLY A 48 36.12 -14.23 -28.32
CA GLY A 48 35.06 -14.36 -27.33
C GLY A 48 35.48 -15.10 -26.05
N LYS A 49 36.79 -15.27 -25.81
CA LYS A 49 37.37 -15.97 -24.65
C LYS A 49 38.29 -15.07 -23.81
N GLY A 50 38.88 -14.04 -24.41
CA GLY A 50 39.64 -13.02 -23.69
C GLY A 50 38.83 -12.37 -22.57
N ASP A 51 39.50 -11.98 -21.49
CA ASP A 51 38.84 -11.26 -20.39
C ASP A 51 38.57 -9.80 -20.78
N ALA A 52 37.30 -9.40 -20.73
CA ALA A 52 36.84 -8.05 -21.05
C ALA A 52 36.68 -7.17 -19.80
N THR A 53 36.85 -7.70 -18.59
CA THR A 53 36.57 -6.97 -17.33
C THR A 53 37.33 -5.64 -17.28
N GLY A 54 38.65 -5.64 -17.52
CA GLY A 54 39.47 -4.44 -17.39
C GLY A 54 39.11 -3.34 -18.39
N ALA A 55 38.83 -3.70 -19.65
CA ALA A 55 38.47 -2.74 -20.69
C ALA A 55 37.10 -2.10 -20.44
N ILE A 56 36.11 -2.90 -20.02
CA ILE A 56 34.77 -2.39 -19.68
C ILE A 56 34.85 -1.49 -18.44
N GLN A 57 35.57 -1.90 -17.38
CA GLN A 57 35.71 -1.09 -16.18
C GLN A 57 36.40 0.25 -16.45
N ALA A 58 37.46 0.26 -17.27
CA ALA A 58 38.15 1.50 -17.65
C ALA A 58 37.21 2.48 -18.38
N ALA A 59 36.34 1.97 -19.26
CA ALA A 59 35.35 2.80 -19.95
C ALA A 59 34.27 3.34 -19.02
N ILE A 60 33.80 2.53 -18.06
CA ILE A 60 32.88 2.98 -17.01
C ILE A 60 33.55 4.09 -16.17
N ASP A 61 34.81 3.91 -15.80
CA ASP A 61 35.56 4.87 -14.99
C ASP A 61 35.77 6.19 -15.73
N GLU A 62 36.08 6.14 -17.03
CA GLU A 62 36.22 7.32 -17.90
C GLU A 62 34.89 8.06 -18.08
N ALA A 63 33.79 7.34 -18.35
CA ALA A 63 32.47 7.95 -18.46
C ALA A 63 32.03 8.61 -17.13
N ALA A 64 32.27 7.95 -16.00
CA ALA A 64 31.98 8.53 -14.68
C ALA A 64 32.82 9.78 -14.39
N ALA A 65 34.11 9.76 -14.74
CA ALA A 65 35.00 10.91 -14.58
C ALA A 65 34.57 12.12 -15.45
N ALA A 66 33.93 11.86 -16.59
CA ALA A 66 33.34 12.88 -17.46
C ALA A 66 31.96 13.39 -16.98
N GLY A 67 31.44 12.89 -15.86
CA GLY A 67 30.15 13.29 -15.29
C GLY A 67 28.95 12.44 -15.75
N GLY A 68 29.21 11.32 -16.43
CA GLY A 68 28.21 10.35 -16.87
C GLY A 68 28.19 10.13 -18.38
N GLY A 69 27.39 9.15 -18.82
CA GLY A 69 27.23 8.81 -20.23
C GLY A 69 26.97 7.33 -20.48
N VAL A 70 26.85 6.99 -21.76
CA VAL A 70 26.55 5.62 -22.22
C VAL A 70 27.85 4.96 -22.69
N VAL A 71 28.17 3.82 -22.07
CA VAL A 71 29.19 2.88 -22.55
C VAL A 71 28.46 1.79 -23.33
N PHE A 72 28.69 1.74 -24.65
CA PHE A 72 28.03 0.79 -25.53
C PHE A 72 28.91 -0.44 -25.80
N LEU A 73 28.30 -1.61 -25.69
CA LEU A 73 28.88 -2.90 -26.03
C LEU A 73 28.19 -3.42 -27.30
N PRO A 74 28.89 -3.46 -28.45
CA PRO A 74 28.35 -4.10 -29.66
C PRO A 74 28.07 -5.58 -29.43
N ALA A 75 27.25 -6.16 -30.31
CA ALA A 75 26.93 -7.58 -30.28
C ALA A 75 28.21 -8.44 -30.22
N GLY A 76 28.31 -9.31 -29.22
CA GLY A 76 29.53 -10.05 -28.95
C GLY A 76 29.53 -10.74 -27.59
N ARG A 77 30.60 -11.49 -27.32
CA ARG A 77 30.78 -12.24 -26.07
C ARG A 77 31.87 -11.59 -25.21
N TYR A 78 31.49 -11.14 -24.02
CA TYR A 78 32.36 -10.44 -23.09
C TYR A 78 32.55 -11.31 -21.85
N ARG A 79 33.63 -12.09 -21.81
CA ARG A 79 33.97 -12.87 -20.62
C ARG A 79 34.38 -11.90 -19.50
N LEU A 80 33.84 -12.11 -18.31
CA LEU A 80 34.23 -11.38 -17.11
C LEU A 80 34.95 -12.35 -16.17
N ALA A 81 36.28 -12.26 -16.13
CA ALA A 81 37.09 -13.03 -15.16
C ALA A 81 37.21 -12.30 -13.81
N GLY A 82 36.92 -11.00 -13.79
CA GLY A 82 36.75 -10.21 -12.58
C GLY A 82 35.32 -9.69 -12.43
N ARG A 83 35.18 -8.55 -11.75
CA ARG A 83 33.90 -7.95 -11.36
C ARG A 83 33.81 -6.53 -11.87
N LEU A 84 32.60 -6.05 -12.13
CA LEU A 84 32.36 -4.68 -12.56
C LEU A 84 31.70 -3.88 -11.44
N THR A 85 32.10 -2.62 -11.29
CA THR A 85 31.36 -1.61 -10.55
C THR A 85 30.85 -0.58 -11.56
N LEU A 86 29.54 -0.60 -11.78
CA LEU A 86 28.87 0.41 -12.58
C LEU A 86 28.73 1.67 -11.72
N LYS A 87 29.38 2.75 -12.13
CA LYS A 87 29.53 3.98 -11.36
C LYS A 87 28.42 4.99 -11.63
N GLU A 88 28.10 5.81 -10.63
CA GLU A 88 27.06 6.85 -10.68
C GLU A 88 27.06 7.64 -12.01
N GLY A 89 25.89 7.78 -12.64
CA GLY A 89 25.71 8.51 -13.90
C GLY A 89 26.07 7.74 -15.17
N VAL A 90 26.53 6.49 -15.06
CA VAL A 90 26.91 5.66 -16.22
C VAL A 90 25.82 4.64 -16.56
N THR A 91 25.50 4.56 -17.84
CA THR A 91 24.68 3.48 -18.41
C THR A 91 25.58 2.53 -19.21
N LEU A 92 25.54 1.24 -18.86
CA LEU A 92 26.13 0.17 -19.69
C LEU A 92 25.03 -0.40 -20.59
N ARG A 93 25.17 -0.19 -21.90
CA ARG A 93 24.17 -0.55 -22.90
C ARG A 93 24.72 -1.55 -23.90
N GLY A 94 23.97 -2.59 -24.21
CA GLY A 94 24.31 -3.53 -25.28
C GLY A 94 23.54 -3.31 -26.59
N ASP A 95 23.94 -4.08 -27.60
CA ASP A 95 23.17 -4.35 -28.81
C ASP A 95 22.31 -5.62 -28.63
N TRP A 96 20.99 -5.50 -28.75
CA TRP A 96 20.01 -6.51 -28.40
C TRP A 96 18.78 -6.45 -29.32
N ALA A 97 18.23 -7.62 -29.68
CA ALA A 97 16.89 -7.72 -30.28
C ALA A 97 15.85 -8.21 -29.24
N PRO A 98 14.73 -7.51 -29.05
CA PRO A 98 13.54 -8.08 -28.37
C PRO A 98 12.94 -9.19 -29.28
N ASN A 99 12.29 -10.29 -28.84
CA ASN A 99 11.39 -10.61 -27.73
C ASN A 99 11.62 -12.07 -27.25
N LEU A 100 11.43 -12.41 -25.95
CA LEU A 100 11.42 -13.82 -25.49
C LEU A 100 10.32 -14.04 -24.45
N PRO A 101 9.45 -15.06 -24.61
CA PRO A 101 9.73 -16.49 -24.91
C PRO A 101 9.69 -16.85 -26.41
N GLN A 102 10.47 -17.85 -26.86
CA GLN A 102 10.84 -18.26 -28.25
C GLN A 102 12.19 -17.73 -28.80
N VAL A 103 13.37 -18.16 -28.29
CA VAL A 103 14.64 -17.84 -28.98
C VAL A 103 14.95 -18.90 -30.05
N PRO A 104 15.04 -18.50 -31.32
CA PRO A 104 16.21 -18.86 -32.14
C PRO A 104 17.10 -17.64 -32.42
N ARG A 105 18.42 -17.82 -32.41
CA ARG A 105 19.39 -16.74 -32.62
C ARG A 105 19.61 -16.38 -34.10
N PRO A 106 19.76 -15.10 -34.43
CA PRO A 106 20.38 -14.70 -35.69
C PRO A 106 21.90 -15.01 -35.70
N ALA A 107 22.42 -15.39 -36.87
CA ALA A 107 23.81 -15.79 -37.08
C ALA A 107 24.79 -14.65 -36.71
N GLY A 108 25.54 -14.78 -35.61
CA GLY A 108 26.50 -13.79 -35.12
C GLY A 108 26.15 -13.12 -33.78
N GLY A 109 25.00 -13.42 -33.17
CA GLY A 109 24.69 -13.13 -31.75
C GLY A 109 24.29 -11.69 -31.38
N TYR A 110 23.91 -11.52 -30.11
CA TYR A 110 23.64 -10.25 -29.38
C TYR A 110 24.71 -10.02 -28.30
N THR A 111 24.59 -8.95 -27.52
CA THR A 111 25.53 -8.63 -26.44
C THR A 111 25.37 -9.57 -25.25
N ILE A 112 26.43 -10.31 -24.90
CA ILE A 112 26.42 -11.28 -23.80
C ILE A 112 27.60 -11.03 -22.86
N LEU A 113 27.28 -10.73 -21.60
CA LEU A 113 28.25 -10.76 -20.50
C LEU A 113 28.33 -12.18 -19.94
N MET A 114 29.54 -12.70 -19.72
CA MET A 114 29.78 -14.06 -19.24
C MET A 114 30.63 -14.05 -17.96
N PRO A 115 30.02 -13.87 -16.79
CA PRO A 115 30.73 -13.98 -15.52
C PRO A 115 31.30 -15.39 -15.31
N THR A 116 32.56 -15.46 -14.89
CA THR A 116 33.26 -16.74 -14.58
C THR A 116 33.95 -16.73 -13.21
N ALA A 117 33.98 -15.58 -12.52
CA ALA A 117 34.51 -15.46 -11.17
C ALA A 117 33.60 -16.15 -10.13
N ASP A 118 34.19 -16.57 -9.01
CA ASP A 118 33.49 -17.05 -7.80
C ASP A 118 32.59 -18.29 -8.00
N LYS A 119 32.85 -19.12 -9.02
CA LYS A 119 32.18 -20.41 -9.22
C LYS A 119 32.24 -21.25 -7.94
N GLY A 120 31.09 -21.73 -7.48
CA GLY A 120 30.95 -22.54 -6.26
C GLY A 120 30.79 -21.72 -4.98
N ASN A 121 30.69 -20.39 -5.05
CA ASN A 121 30.55 -19.51 -3.88
C ASN A 121 29.33 -18.58 -4.02
N ALA A 122 28.17 -18.95 -3.45
CA ALA A 122 26.96 -18.11 -3.47
C ALA A 122 27.09 -16.81 -2.66
N ASP A 123 27.92 -16.80 -1.62
CA ASP A 123 28.08 -15.66 -0.71
C ASP A 123 29.22 -14.71 -1.14
N GLY A 124 29.80 -14.95 -2.33
CA GLY A 124 30.86 -14.12 -2.88
C GLY A 124 30.37 -12.72 -3.30
N PRO A 125 31.31 -11.85 -3.71
CA PRO A 125 30.96 -10.54 -4.24
C PRO A 125 30.17 -10.65 -5.56
N PRO A 126 29.27 -9.72 -5.86
CA PRO A 126 28.44 -9.79 -7.06
C PRO A 126 29.26 -9.63 -8.35
N ALA A 127 28.77 -10.16 -9.46
CA ALA A 127 29.40 -10.00 -10.77
C ALA A 127 29.41 -8.52 -11.21
N ILE A 128 28.30 -7.81 -10.97
CA ILE A 128 28.15 -6.38 -11.21
C ILE A 128 27.57 -5.72 -9.96
N THR A 129 28.34 -4.80 -9.37
CA THR A 129 27.85 -3.87 -8.36
C THR A 129 27.32 -2.60 -9.04
N MET A 130 26.12 -2.16 -8.66
CA MET A 130 25.47 -0.97 -9.21
C MET A 130 25.44 0.13 -8.14
N GLU A 131 26.15 1.22 -8.38
CA GLU A 131 25.97 2.45 -7.60
C GLU A 131 24.64 3.12 -7.94
N ARG A 132 24.18 4.04 -7.08
CA ARG A 132 23.02 4.91 -7.39
C ARG A 132 23.19 5.62 -8.74
N GLY A 133 22.10 5.97 -9.42
CA GLY A 133 22.15 6.71 -10.68
C GLY A 133 22.63 5.93 -11.90
N THR A 134 22.57 4.60 -11.88
CA THR A 134 23.14 3.74 -12.94
C THR A 134 22.10 3.01 -13.77
N GLY A 135 22.48 2.67 -15.01
CA GLY A 135 21.63 1.90 -15.94
C GLY A 135 22.36 0.68 -16.51
N LEU A 136 21.71 -0.49 -16.49
CA LEU A 136 22.13 -1.66 -17.25
C LEU A 136 21.04 -2.01 -18.26
N THR A 137 21.33 -1.91 -19.56
CA THR A 137 20.27 -2.05 -20.57
C THR A 137 20.66 -2.80 -21.84
N ASN A 138 19.68 -3.48 -22.46
CA ASN A 138 19.77 -4.09 -23.79
C ASN A 138 20.91 -5.13 -23.92
N LEU A 139 21.05 -6.04 -22.96
CA LEU A 139 22.06 -7.09 -23.01
C LEU A 139 21.63 -8.35 -22.26
N ALA A 140 22.34 -9.46 -22.49
CA ALA A 140 22.15 -10.69 -21.74
C ALA A 140 23.34 -10.98 -20.82
N ILE A 141 23.06 -11.71 -19.73
CA ILE A 141 24.06 -12.27 -18.84
C ILE A 141 23.86 -13.78 -18.79
N TRP A 142 24.93 -14.52 -19.06
CA TRP A 142 24.93 -15.98 -19.12
C TRP A 142 26.14 -16.58 -18.40
N TYR A 143 25.90 -17.59 -17.57
CA TYR A 143 26.93 -18.32 -16.85
C TYR A 143 27.30 -19.59 -17.64
N PRO A 144 28.47 -19.63 -18.30
CA PRO A 144 28.84 -20.73 -19.22
C PRO A 144 29.13 -22.06 -18.53
N ASP A 145 29.34 -22.02 -17.22
CA ASP A 145 29.75 -23.14 -16.38
C ASP A 145 28.58 -23.85 -15.68
N GLN A 146 27.34 -23.39 -15.90
CA GLN A 146 26.15 -24.04 -15.36
C GLN A 146 25.77 -25.29 -16.15
N ASP A 147 25.37 -26.33 -15.44
CA ASP A 147 24.86 -27.59 -15.98
C ASP A 147 23.47 -27.84 -15.39
N PRO A 148 22.41 -28.02 -16.19
CA PRO A 148 21.06 -28.28 -15.69
C PRO A 148 20.96 -29.58 -14.88
N MET A 149 21.89 -30.53 -15.06
CA MET A 149 21.96 -31.76 -14.27
C MET A 149 22.73 -31.58 -12.95
N LYS A 150 23.52 -30.50 -12.84
CA LYS A 150 24.37 -30.19 -11.69
C LYS A 150 24.59 -28.69 -11.55
N ILE A 151 23.56 -28.01 -11.05
CA ILE A 151 23.59 -26.56 -10.83
C ILE A 151 24.70 -26.21 -9.84
N VAL A 152 25.51 -25.21 -10.18
CA VAL A 152 26.63 -24.74 -9.37
C VAL A 152 26.28 -23.38 -8.75
N PRO A 153 26.58 -23.17 -7.45
CA PRO A 153 26.38 -21.87 -6.82
C PRO A 153 27.23 -20.77 -7.45
N TYR A 154 26.65 -19.58 -7.60
CA TYR A 154 27.33 -18.34 -7.97
C TYR A 154 26.79 -17.18 -7.13
N PRO A 155 27.58 -16.12 -6.90
CA PRO A 155 27.09 -14.91 -6.25
C PRO A 155 25.92 -14.27 -7.00
N TRP A 156 25.31 -13.28 -6.36
CA TRP A 156 24.38 -12.36 -7.00
C TRP A 156 24.97 -11.79 -8.29
N THR A 157 24.20 -11.86 -9.38
CA THR A 157 24.64 -11.32 -10.67
C THR A 157 24.69 -9.80 -10.61
N LEU A 158 23.59 -9.20 -10.16
CA LEU A 158 23.42 -7.76 -10.00
C LEU A 158 23.13 -7.44 -8.54
N ARG A 159 23.83 -6.45 -7.97
CA ARG A 159 23.58 -6.00 -6.60
C ARG A 159 23.79 -4.50 -6.45
N THR A 160 22.95 -3.84 -5.65
CA THR A 160 23.19 -2.47 -5.18
C THR A 160 24.52 -2.34 -4.42
N SER A 161 25.20 -1.20 -4.59
CA SER A 161 26.47 -0.91 -3.92
C SER A 161 26.27 -0.71 -2.42
N GLU A 162 27.14 -1.32 -1.60
CA GLU A 162 27.18 -1.06 -0.14
C GLU A 162 27.85 0.27 0.21
N LYS A 163 28.60 0.87 -0.73
CA LYS A 163 29.41 2.08 -0.50
C LYS A 163 28.74 3.35 -1.02
N VAL A 164 28.16 3.26 -2.21
CA VAL A 164 27.48 4.37 -2.90
C VAL A 164 26.04 3.94 -3.11
N THR A 165 25.32 3.92 -1.99
CA THR A 165 23.92 3.48 -1.88
C THR A 165 22.96 4.62 -2.23
N GLY A 166 21.66 4.30 -2.26
CA GLY A 166 20.58 5.30 -2.27
C GLY A 166 19.71 5.26 -3.52
N ASN A 167 19.41 6.45 -4.04
CA ASN A 167 18.37 6.67 -5.03
C ASN A 167 18.68 5.98 -6.38
N ASN A 168 17.68 5.35 -6.96
CA ASN A 168 17.55 4.92 -8.35
C ASN A 168 18.69 4.07 -8.93
N ILE A 169 18.38 2.83 -9.27
CA ILE A 169 19.13 2.02 -10.25
C ILE A 169 18.14 1.55 -11.31
N THR A 170 18.61 1.39 -12.54
CA THR A 170 17.77 0.87 -13.63
C THR A 170 18.37 -0.39 -14.24
N ILE A 171 17.54 -1.43 -14.33
CA ILE A 171 17.83 -2.66 -15.08
C ILE A 171 16.71 -2.80 -16.09
N GLN A 172 17.02 -2.62 -17.38
CA GLN A 172 16.00 -2.56 -18.43
C GLN A 172 16.36 -3.42 -19.65
N ASN A 173 15.42 -4.17 -20.22
CA ASN A 173 15.69 -4.98 -21.42
C ASN A 173 16.89 -5.94 -21.22
N VAL A 174 16.89 -6.70 -20.11
CA VAL A 174 17.98 -7.62 -19.73
C VAL A 174 17.50 -9.06 -19.71
N ALA A 175 18.28 -9.97 -20.33
CA ALA A 175 18.09 -11.42 -20.20
C ALA A 175 19.08 -11.99 -19.19
N LEU A 176 18.56 -12.55 -18.10
CA LEU A 176 19.30 -13.26 -17.07
C LEU A 176 19.18 -14.76 -17.34
N ILE A 177 20.01 -15.30 -18.24
CA ILE A 177 19.76 -16.60 -18.86
C ILE A 177 19.71 -17.74 -17.85
N ASN A 178 20.71 -17.84 -16.97
CA ASN A 178 20.84 -18.93 -16.01
C ASN A 178 21.65 -18.55 -14.75
N PRO A 179 21.51 -17.33 -14.19
CA PRO A 179 22.23 -17.00 -12.96
C PRO A 179 21.75 -17.87 -11.80
N TYR A 180 22.65 -18.21 -10.87
CA TYR A 180 22.22 -18.86 -9.62
C TYR A 180 21.35 -17.91 -8.79
N GLN A 181 21.85 -16.70 -8.57
CA GLN A 181 21.15 -15.59 -7.92
C GLN A 181 21.17 -14.36 -8.84
N ALA A 182 20.00 -13.82 -9.17
CA ALA A 182 19.86 -12.82 -10.22
C ALA A 182 20.07 -11.38 -9.71
N ILE A 183 19.12 -10.81 -8.99
CA ILE A 183 19.13 -9.39 -8.60
C ILE A 183 18.91 -9.25 -7.10
N LYS A 184 19.80 -8.52 -6.43
CA LYS A 184 19.66 -8.16 -5.01
C LYS A 184 19.67 -6.65 -4.81
N ILE A 185 18.61 -6.16 -4.18
CA ILE A 185 18.46 -4.76 -3.76
C ILE A 185 18.44 -4.72 -2.23
N GLY A 186 19.43 -4.09 -1.62
CA GLY A 186 19.59 -4.02 -0.16
C GLY A 186 20.36 -5.21 0.45
N PRO A 187 20.38 -5.35 1.80
CA PRO A 187 19.57 -4.65 2.80
C PRO A 187 20.10 -3.26 3.20
N GLU A 188 21.16 -2.79 2.57
CA GLU A 188 21.56 -1.38 2.64
C GLU A 188 20.42 -0.45 2.18
N TRP A 189 20.42 0.79 2.67
CA TRP A 189 19.42 1.79 2.29
C TRP A 189 19.39 2.01 0.77
N ASN A 190 18.21 1.86 0.19
CA ASN A 190 17.97 2.01 -1.26
C ASN A 190 16.55 2.55 -1.50
N GLU A 191 16.34 3.12 -2.68
CA GLU A 191 15.10 3.77 -3.08
C GLU A 191 15.01 3.77 -4.62
N LEU A 192 13.80 3.84 -5.20
CA LEU A 192 13.57 4.16 -6.62
C LEU A 192 14.16 3.18 -7.65
N HIS A 193 14.37 1.90 -7.31
CA HIS A 193 14.81 0.93 -8.33
C HIS A 193 13.76 0.78 -9.43
N THR A 194 14.23 0.72 -10.68
CA THR A 194 13.41 0.48 -11.86
C THR A 194 13.89 -0.79 -12.54
N ILE A 195 13.08 -1.84 -12.49
CA ILE A 195 13.33 -3.10 -13.19
C ILE A 195 12.24 -3.26 -14.24
N ARG A 196 12.61 -3.14 -15.52
CA ARG A 196 11.67 -3.12 -16.64
C ARG A 196 12.06 -4.09 -17.74
N ASN A 197 11.12 -4.91 -18.22
CA ASN A 197 11.36 -5.83 -19.34
C ASN A 197 12.59 -6.73 -19.10
N VAL A 198 12.56 -7.49 -18.00
CA VAL A 198 13.65 -8.40 -17.61
C VAL A 198 13.15 -9.83 -17.72
N VAL A 199 13.88 -10.68 -18.43
CA VAL A 199 13.53 -12.10 -18.61
C VAL A 199 14.63 -13.00 -18.07
N GLY A 200 14.32 -14.22 -17.63
CA GLY A 200 15.39 -15.10 -17.15
C GLY A 200 14.99 -16.48 -16.65
N THR A 201 16.02 -17.29 -16.34
CA THR A 201 15.90 -18.50 -15.53
C THR A 201 16.83 -18.43 -14.32
N PRO A 202 16.55 -17.57 -13.31
CA PRO A 202 17.26 -17.63 -12.04
C PRO A 202 17.13 -19.02 -11.38
N LEU A 203 18.25 -19.64 -11.03
CA LEU A 203 18.26 -21.06 -10.61
C LEU A 203 17.96 -21.25 -9.13
N LYS A 204 18.14 -20.22 -8.30
CA LYS A 204 17.87 -20.24 -6.85
C LYS A 204 17.08 -19.03 -6.37
N ALA A 205 17.49 -17.83 -6.75
CA ALA A 205 16.82 -16.59 -6.35
C ALA A 205 16.73 -15.60 -7.52
N GLY A 206 15.51 -15.16 -7.83
CA GLY A 206 15.24 -14.19 -8.88
C GLY A 206 15.53 -12.76 -8.43
N ILE A 207 14.50 -12.04 -7.98
CA ILE A 207 14.65 -10.70 -7.41
C ILE A 207 14.44 -10.77 -5.91
N TRP A 208 15.44 -10.32 -5.16
CA TRP A 208 15.36 -10.12 -3.72
C TRP A 208 15.48 -8.62 -3.41
N MET A 209 14.53 -8.08 -2.67
CA MET A 209 14.52 -6.66 -2.29
C MET A 209 14.24 -6.47 -0.80
N ASP A 210 15.03 -5.60 -0.16
CA ASP A 210 14.87 -5.22 1.23
C ASP A 210 15.30 -3.76 1.46
N THR A 211 14.72 -3.13 2.48
CA THR A 211 15.05 -1.78 2.94
C THR A 211 14.83 -0.68 1.89
N THR A 212 13.86 -0.88 0.99
CA THR A 212 13.46 0.14 0.02
C THR A 212 12.53 1.16 0.68
N THR A 213 12.96 2.41 0.87
CA THR A 213 12.23 3.47 1.63
C THR A 213 11.37 4.41 0.76
N ASP A 214 11.47 4.30 -0.57
CA ASP A 214 10.70 5.04 -1.59
C ASP A 214 10.49 4.11 -2.81
N ILE A 215 9.72 4.52 -3.81
CA ILE A 215 9.01 3.60 -4.73
C ILE A 215 9.89 2.69 -5.57
N GLY A 216 9.89 1.40 -5.25
CA GLY A 216 10.39 0.34 -6.12
C GLY A 216 9.42 0.02 -7.27
N ARG A 217 9.94 -0.19 -8.48
CA ARG A 217 9.13 -0.52 -9.68
C ARG A 217 9.60 -1.81 -10.34
N LEU A 218 8.69 -2.78 -10.42
CA LEU A 218 8.83 -4.00 -11.19
C LEU A 218 7.78 -4.01 -12.30
N THR A 219 8.23 -3.94 -13.55
CA THR A 219 7.35 -3.89 -14.73
C THR A 219 7.83 -4.89 -15.77
N ASP A 220 6.96 -5.77 -16.25
CA ASP A 220 7.28 -6.71 -17.34
C ASP A 220 8.49 -7.61 -17.02
N VAL A 221 8.45 -8.30 -15.89
CA VAL A 221 9.53 -9.24 -15.50
C VAL A 221 9.05 -10.67 -15.68
N ASP A 222 9.71 -11.50 -16.49
CA ASP A 222 9.31 -12.89 -16.76
C ASP A 222 10.41 -13.89 -16.41
N PHE A 223 10.19 -14.65 -15.32
CA PHE A 223 11.06 -15.75 -14.92
C PHE A 223 10.46 -17.10 -15.30
N CYS A 224 11.10 -17.77 -16.26
CA CYS A 224 10.62 -18.99 -16.87
C CYS A 224 11.79 -19.91 -17.24
N PRO A 225 11.72 -21.24 -17.03
CA PRO A 225 12.76 -22.19 -17.46
C PRO A 225 13.04 -22.15 -18.96
N ARG A 226 12.04 -21.75 -19.77
CA ARG A 226 12.19 -21.62 -21.23
C ARG A 226 13.27 -20.63 -21.64
N CYS A 227 13.57 -19.61 -20.83
CA CYS A 227 14.63 -18.65 -21.16
C CYS A 227 15.99 -19.35 -21.33
N TRP A 228 16.33 -20.31 -20.46
CA TRP A 228 17.54 -21.12 -20.63
C TRP A 228 17.36 -22.25 -21.65
N GLU A 229 16.25 -23.01 -21.59
CA GLU A 229 15.96 -24.14 -22.49
C GLU A 229 16.03 -23.74 -23.97
N GLU A 230 15.44 -22.60 -24.31
CA GLU A 230 15.33 -22.09 -25.67
C GLU A 230 16.49 -21.14 -26.02
N SER A 231 17.37 -20.80 -25.08
CA SER A 231 18.45 -19.82 -25.29
C SER A 231 19.28 -20.09 -26.55
N GLY A 232 19.51 -21.37 -26.87
CA GLY A 232 20.49 -21.83 -27.86
C GLY A 232 21.95 -21.66 -27.40
N LEU A 233 22.20 -21.38 -26.11
CA LEU A 233 23.56 -21.20 -25.57
C LEU A 233 24.17 -22.59 -25.30
N PRO A 234 25.50 -22.73 -25.37
CA PRO A 234 26.15 -23.95 -24.86
C PRO A 234 25.66 -24.28 -23.43
N GLY A 235 25.43 -25.56 -23.15
CA GLY A 235 24.91 -26.01 -21.85
C GLY A 235 23.40 -25.80 -21.63
N ALA A 236 22.65 -25.27 -22.60
CA ALA A 236 21.20 -25.18 -22.51
C ALA A 236 20.54 -26.59 -22.38
N PRO A 237 19.52 -26.76 -21.51
CA PRO A 237 18.79 -28.02 -21.36
C PRO A 237 17.90 -28.30 -22.58
N THR A 238 18.44 -29.02 -23.57
CA THR A 238 17.73 -29.38 -24.80
C THR A 238 17.09 -30.78 -24.75
N THR A 239 17.61 -31.69 -23.93
CA THR A 239 17.10 -33.06 -23.73
C THR A 239 16.03 -33.12 -22.65
N ASP A 240 15.13 -34.11 -22.72
CA ASP A 240 14.08 -34.27 -21.70
C ASP A 240 14.63 -34.51 -20.27
N PRO A 241 15.68 -35.33 -20.05
CA PRO A 241 16.28 -35.45 -18.72
C PRO A 241 16.83 -34.13 -18.18
N ALA A 242 17.50 -33.32 -19.02
CA ALA A 242 18.04 -32.03 -18.62
C ALA A 242 16.94 -31.00 -18.30
N LYS A 243 15.88 -30.95 -19.13
CA LYS A 243 14.71 -30.10 -18.87
C LYS A 243 14.00 -30.49 -17.57
N LYS A 244 13.88 -31.80 -17.32
CA LYS A 244 13.31 -32.30 -16.07
C LYS A 244 14.17 -31.92 -14.87
N ALA A 245 15.49 -32.13 -14.92
CA ALA A 245 16.39 -31.79 -13.83
C ALA A 245 16.36 -30.29 -13.47
N LEU A 246 16.34 -29.41 -14.48
CA LEU A 246 16.16 -27.97 -14.27
C LEU A 246 14.84 -27.68 -13.53
N ARG A 247 13.72 -28.20 -14.01
CA ARG A 247 12.40 -27.94 -13.43
C ARG A 247 12.26 -28.52 -12.02
N ASP A 248 12.76 -29.74 -11.80
CA ASP A 248 12.83 -30.35 -10.48
C ASP A 248 13.58 -29.43 -9.51
N SER A 249 14.74 -28.88 -9.92
CA SER A 249 15.50 -27.94 -9.09
C SER A 249 14.73 -26.65 -8.80
N LEU A 250 14.14 -26.01 -9.81
CA LEU A 250 13.38 -24.77 -9.60
C LEU A 250 12.18 -24.98 -8.65
N SER A 251 11.48 -26.11 -8.81
CA SER A 251 10.33 -26.48 -7.99
C SER A 251 10.67 -26.93 -6.58
N ALA A 252 11.93 -27.30 -6.32
CA ALA A 252 12.36 -27.77 -5.01
C ALA A 252 12.64 -26.61 -4.04
N ASP A 253 13.26 -25.53 -4.51
CA ASP A 253 13.73 -24.46 -3.62
C ASP A 253 13.96 -23.08 -4.28
N GLY A 254 13.50 -22.89 -5.52
CA GLY A 254 13.64 -21.66 -6.27
C GLY A 254 12.59 -20.61 -5.90
N VAL A 255 13.04 -19.37 -5.64
CA VAL A 255 12.15 -18.22 -5.36
C VAL A 255 12.29 -17.18 -6.45
N ALA A 256 11.22 -16.90 -7.19
CA ALA A 256 11.24 -15.93 -8.28
C ALA A 256 11.26 -14.48 -7.77
N PHE A 257 10.36 -14.13 -6.84
CA PHE A 257 10.28 -12.78 -6.28
C PHE A 257 10.16 -12.83 -4.75
N GLU A 258 11.10 -12.19 -4.04
CA GLU A 258 11.09 -12.04 -2.60
C GLU A 258 11.09 -10.56 -2.21
N MET A 259 9.96 -10.11 -1.66
CA MET A 259 9.80 -8.77 -1.11
C MET A 259 9.92 -8.81 0.41
N ARG A 260 10.86 -8.04 0.95
CA ARG A 260 11.04 -7.88 2.40
C ARG A 260 10.50 -6.54 2.88
N ARG A 261 11.31 -5.68 3.49
CA ARG A 261 10.88 -4.29 3.70
C ARG A 261 10.94 -3.59 2.34
N SER A 262 9.79 -3.19 1.82
CA SER A 262 9.66 -2.16 0.79
C SER A 262 8.45 -1.27 1.08
N ASP A 263 8.63 0.05 1.06
CA ASP A 263 7.52 0.98 1.13
C ASP A 263 7.04 1.26 -0.30
N TRP A 264 5.76 1.01 -0.56
CA TRP A 264 5.11 1.30 -1.84
C TRP A 264 5.68 0.56 -3.06
N GLU A 265 5.97 -0.74 -2.96
CA GLU A 265 6.44 -1.49 -4.13
C GLU A 265 5.34 -1.56 -5.21
N TYR A 266 5.67 -1.11 -6.43
CA TYR A 266 4.79 -1.15 -7.59
C TYR A 266 5.13 -2.35 -8.47
N VAL A 267 4.19 -3.28 -8.54
CA VAL A 267 4.32 -4.52 -9.30
C VAL A 267 3.30 -4.54 -10.44
N TYR A 268 3.79 -4.71 -11.67
CA TYR A 268 2.96 -4.69 -12.86
C TYR A 268 3.47 -5.71 -13.90
N ARG A 269 2.60 -6.63 -14.32
CA ARG A 269 2.90 -7.66 -15.34
C ARG A 269 4.19 -8.45 -15.08
N ILE A 270 4.38 -8.92 -13.84
CA ILE A 270 5.47 -9.88 -13.55
C ILE A 270 4.97 -11.31 -13.70
N ARG A 271 5.86 -12.23 -14.08
CA ARG A 271 5.56 -13.64 -14.28
C ARG A 271 6.61 -14.55 -13.65
N ALA A 272 6.15 -15.65 -13.06
CA ALA A 272 6.99 -16.75 -12.61
C ALA A 272 6.37 -18.07 -13.06
N THR A 273 7.19 -18.99 -13.58
CA THR A 273 6.72 -20.31 -14.01
C THR A 273 7.58 -21.44 -13.47
N GLY A 274 6.97 -22.39 -12.74
CA GLY A 274 7.64 -23.64 -12.33
C GLY A 274 8.56 -23.54 -11.13
N TYR A 275 8.49 -22.45 -10.36
CA TYR A 275 9.29 -22.23 -9.15
C TYR A 275 8.62 -22.86 -7.92
N ASP A 276 9.38 -23.15 -6.86
CA ASP A 276 8.81 -23.47 -5.55
C ASP A 276 7.89 -22.32 -5.11
N THR A 277 8.41 -21.10 -5.13
CA THR A 277 7.63 -19.91 -4.75
C THR A 277 7.66 -18.86 -5.86
N GLY A 278 6.47 -18.49 -6.36
CA GLY A 278 6.29 -17.40 -7.33
C GLY A 278 6.63 -16.04 -6.72
N PHE A 279 5.84 -15.60 -5.75
CA PHE A 279 6.08 -14.37 -5.00
C PHE A 279 5.93 -14.60 -3.50
N VAL A 280 6.81 -14.03 -2.68
CA VAL A 280 6.67 -14.06 -1.22
C VAL A 280 6.97 -12.72 -0.56
N ALA A 281 6.11 -12.32 0.37
CA ALA A 281 6.29 -11.18 1.25
C ALA A 281 6.74 -11.64 2.65
N ARG A 282 7.89 -11.13 3.12
CA ARG A 282 8.51 -11.49 4.40
C ARG A 282 8.92 -10.23 5.19
N ALA A 283 9.32 -10.42 6.44
CA ALA A 283 9.97 -9.35 7.19
C ALA A 283 11.42 -9.17 6.71
N GLY A 284 11.81 -7.91 6.53
CA GLY A 284 13.17 -7.48 6.23
C GLY A 284 13.94 -6.99 7.44
N LYS A 285 15.16 -6.53 7.19
CA LYS A 285 16.05 -6.00 8.23
C LYS A 285 15.44 -4.77 8.94
N GLN A 286 14.66 -3.96 8.21
CA GLN A 286 14.08 -2.71 8.71
C GLN A 286 12.55 -2.72 8.83
N GLY A 287 11.91 -3.90 8.83
CA GLY A 287 10.47 -4.02 9.04
C GLY A 287 9.77 -4.83 7.95
N THR A 288 8.58 -4.42 7.57
CA THR A 288 7.71 -5.14 6.63
C THR A 288 7.28 -4.23 5.47
N ALA A 289 6.64 -4.80 4.45
CA ALA A 289 6.23 -4.08 3.25
C ALA A 289 4.74 -3.77 3.14
N ASN A 290 4.44 -2.79 2.29
CA ASN A 290 3.19 -2.67 1.54
C ASN A 290 3.49 -2.59 0.04
N ALA A 291 2.55 -3.08 -0.76
CA ALA A 291 2.71 -3.10 -2.20
C ALA A 291 1.36 -3.11 -2.92
N VAL A 292 1.42 -2.82 -4.22
CA VAL A 292 0.33 -2.99 -5.16
C VAL A 292 0.78 -3.83 -6.35
N MET A 293 -0.05 -4.78 -6.75
CA MET A 293 0.23 -5.74 -7.81
C MET A 293 -0.91 -5.77 -8.81
N ALA A 294 -0.57 -5.71 -10.09
CA ALA A 294 -1.56 -5.80 -11.15
C ALA A 294 -1.09 -6.62 -12.35
N TRP A 295 -2.02 -7.37 -12.97
CA TRP A 295 -1.82 -8.16 -14.19
C TRP A 295 -0.62 -9.11 -14.19
N SER A 296 -0.29 -9.68 -13.04
CA SER A 296 0.84 -10.60 -12.86
C SER A 296 0.38 -12.07 -12.91
N ASP A 297 1.29 -12.97 -13.28
CA ASP A 297 0.98 -14.39 -13.53
C ASP A 297 2.00 -15.32 -12.87
N PHE A 298 1.57 -16.12 -11.89
CA PHE A 298 2.41 -17.13 -11.24
C PHE A 298 1.85 -18.51 -11.56
N ALA A 299 2.48 -19.19 -12.52
CA ALA A 299 1.97 -20.43 -13.10
C ALA A 299 2.78 -21.65 -12.69
N ARG A 300 2.10 -22.77 -12.38
CA ARG A 300 2.73 -24.03 -12.00
C ARG A 300 3.77 -23.88 -10.87
N CYS A 301 3.55 -22.96 -9.95
CA CYS A 301 4.40 -22.81 -8.77
C CYS A 301 3.95 -23.76 -7.66
N ALA A 302 4.85 -24.20 -6.78
CA ALA A 302 4.40 -24.97 -5.61
C ALA A 302 3.52 -24.09 -4.70
N THR A 303 3.97 -22.86 -4.43
CA THR A 303 3.16 -21.75 -3.89
C THR A 303 3.19 -20.57 -4.85
N ALA A 304 2.03 -20.11 -5.32
CA ALA A 304 1.99 -18.94 -6.21
C ALA A 304 2.27 -17.63 -5.44
N LEU A 305 1.55 -17.38 -4.34
CA LEU A 305 1.71 -16.19 -3.51
C LEU A 305 1.81 -16.54 -2.01
N GLY A 306 2.95 -16.24 -1.39
CA GLY A 306 3.19 -16.38 0.05
C GLY A 306 3.09 -15.05 0.81
N LEU A 307 2.29 -15.00 1.88
CA LEU A 307 2.01 -13.80 2.67
C LEU A 307 2.46 -13.99 4.13
N GLU A 308 3.75 -14.06 4.37
CA GLU A 308 4.24 -14.36 5.73
C GLU A 308 4.13 -13.18 6.68
N ARG A 309 4.56 -12.00 6.20
CA ARG A 309 4.56 -10.73 6.94
C ARG A 309 4.40 -9.55 5.97
N LEU A 310 3.50 -8.64 6.33
CA LEU A 310 3.28 -7.34 5.68
C LEU A 310 3.07 -6.29 6.79
N ASN A 311 3.19 -5.00 6.46
CA ASN A 311 2.77 -3.94 7.37
C ASN A 311 1.22 -3.86 7.44
N ALA A 312 0.66 -2.98 8.25
CA ALA A 312 -0.78 -2.97 8.51
C ALA A 312 -1.67 -2.58 7.31
N ILE A 313 -1.13 -1.89 6.29
CA ILE A 313 -1.91 -1.55 5.09
C ILE A 313 -1.91 -2.71 4.07
N GLY A 314 -0.84 -3.49 3.99
CA GLY A 314 -0.84 -4.79 3.33
C GLY A 314 -0.63 -4.76 1.81
N LEU A 315 -1.26 -5.71 1.10
CA LEU A 315 -1.06 -5.96 -0.34
C LEU A 315 -2.40 -5.90 -1.10
N SER A 316 -2.44 -5.15 -2.20
CA SER A 316 -3.56 -5.14 -3.14
C SER A 316 -3.16 -5.84 -4.44
N VAL A 317 -3.99 -6.77 -4.93
CA VAL A 317 -3.75 -7.61 -6.10
C VAL A 317 -4.94 -7.53 -7.04
N THR A 318 -4.74 -7.07 -8.28
CA THR A 318 -5.83 -6.90 -9.25
C THR A 318 -5.50 -7.52 -10.60
N GLY A 319 -6.43 -8.27 -11.20
CA GLY A 319 -6.25 -8.82 -12.55
C GLY A 319 -5.15 -9.86 -12.69
N CYS A 320 -4.74 -10.53 -11.60
CA CYS A 320 -3.62 -11.47 -11.60
C CYS A 320 -4.09 -12.93 -11.72
N SER A 321 -3.25 -13.79 -12.31
CA SER A 321 -3.44 -15.24 -12.34
C SER A 321 -2.49 -15.93 -11.36
N LEU A 322 -3.02 -16.75 -10.47
CA LEU A 322 -2.31 -17.37 -9.36
C LEU A 322 -2.55 -18.88 -9.42
N ASP A 323 -1.67 -19.60 -10.10
CA ASP A 323 -1.71 -21.05 -10.26
C ASP A 323 -0.56 -21.71 -9.48
N GLY A 324 -0.92 -22.12 -8.27
CA GLY A 324 -0.09 -22.92 -7.37
C GLY A 324 -0.95 -23.63 -6.32
N CYS A 325 -0.34 -24.52 -5.53
CA CYS A 325 -1.04 -25.33 -4.52
C CYS A 325 -0.32 -25.26 -3.16
N PRO A 326 -0.58 -24.21 -2.35
CA PRO A 326 -1.69 -23.26 -2.47
C PRO A 326 -1.43 -22.11 -3.45
N SER A 327 -2.52 -21.51 -3.96
CA SER A 327 -2.43 -20.28 -4.77
C SER A 327 -2.12 -19.08 -3.89
N VAL A 328 -2.68 -19.05 -2.68
CA VAL A 328 -2.34 -18.07 -1.64
C VAL A 328 -2.08 -18.80 -0.33
N SER A 329 -0.88 -18.59 0.23
CA SER A 329 -0.48 -19.09 1.55
C SER A 329 -0.32 -17.94 2.54
N ALA A 330 -1.24 -17.81 3.49
CA ALA A 330 -1.16 -16.88 4.61
C ALA A 330 -0.96 -17.67 5.92
N PRO A 331 0.28 -17.91 6.38
CA PRO A 331 0.56 -18.73 7.56
C PRO A 331 0.04 -18.12 8.87
N GLN A 332 0.19 -18.83 10.00
CA GLN A 332 -0.24 -18.36 11.33
C GLN A 332 0.35 -16.99 11.72
N SER A 333 1.52 -16.65 11.18
CA SER A 333 2.21 -15.37 11.38
C SER A 333 1.55 -14.18 10.69
N PHE A 334 0.63 -14.43 9.75
CA PHE A 334 -0.03 -13.41 8.94
C PHE A 334 -1.13 -12.69 9.74
N ALA A 335 -0.91 -11.41 10.02
CA ALA A 335 -1.80 -10.57 10.81
C ALA A 335 -2.12 -9.22 10.12
N SER A 336 -2.02 -9.19 8.79
CA SER A 336 -2.25 -8.01 7.94
C SER A 336 -3.45 -8.24 7.01
N THR A 337 -3.64 -7.37 6.01
CA THR A 337 -4.67 -7.43 4.98
C THR A 337 -4.06 -7.77 3.62
N ALA A 338 -4.70 -8.65 2.86
CA ALA A 338 -4.47 -8.76 1.42
C ALA A 338 -5.81 -8.77 0.66
N GLN A 339 -5.89 -8.00 -0.42
CA GLN A 339 -7.12 -7.77 -1.18
C GLN A 339 -6.93 -8.19 -2.64
N PHE A 340 -7.89 -8.95 -3.17
CA PHE A 340 -7.88 -9.52 -4.50
C PHE A 340 -9.11 -9.07 -5.27
N HIS A 341 -8.91 -8.51 -6.46
CA HIS A 341 -10.00 -8.08 -7.33
C HIS A 341 -9.80 -8.61 -8.74
N SER A 342 -10.82 -9.23 -9.33
CA SER A 342 -10.77 -9.76 -10.70
C SER A 342 -9.55 -10.67 -10.97
N CYS A 343 -9.17 -11.51 -10.01
CA CYS A 343 -8.05 -12.44 -10.14
C CYS A 343 -8.52 -13.86 -10.46
N ASP A 344 -7.65 -14.66 -11.06
CA ASP A 344 -7.87 -16.08 -11.34
C ASP A 344 -7.01 -16.96 -10.42
N PHE A 345 -7.60 -18.02 -9.87
CA PHE A 345 -6.94 -18.93 -8.93
C PHE A 345 -6.99 -20.39 -9.41
N GLY A 346 -5.81 -21.00 -9.54
CA GLY A 346 -5.61 -22.38 -10.00
C GLY A 346 -5.57 -23.44 -8.88
N GLY A 347 -5.62 -23.03 -7.61
CA GLY A 347 -5.54 -23.93 -6.45
C GLY A 347 -6.13 -23.32 -5.17
N PRO A 348 -5.97 -24.00 -4.02
CA PRO A 348 -6.63 -23.61 -2.78
C PRO A 348 -6.05 -22.34 -2.16
N LEU A 349 -6.88 -21.68 -1.36
CA LEU A 349 -6.49 -20.58 -0.46
C LEU A 349 -6.27 -21.11 0.97
N ALA A 350 -5.18 -20.73 1.61
CA ALA A 350 -4.88 -21.08 2.99
C ALA A 350 -4.73 -19.82 3.87
N LEU A 351 -5.60 -19.67 4.88
CA LEU A 351 -5.52 -18.62 5.89
C LEU A 351 -5.33 -19.22 7.29
N GLY A 352 -4.09 -19.27 7.75
CA GLY A 352 -3.70 -19.78 9.06
C GLY A 352 -3.70 -18.74 10.18
N GLY A 353 -3.46 -17.46 9.86
CA GLY A 353 -3.27 -16.37 10.83
C GLY A 353 -4.53 -15.51 11.10
N PRO A 354 -4.42 -14.51 11.99
CA PRO A 354 -5.53 -13.61 12.33
C PRO A 354 -5.80 -12.49 11.31
N GLY A 355 -5.06 -12.44 10.20
CA GLY A 355 -5.20 -11.43 9.14
C GLY A 355 -6.51 -11.51 8.35
N THR A 356 -6.64 -10.63 7.37
CA THR A 356 -7.82 -10.48 6.52
C THR A 356 -7.47 -10.79 5.07
N LEU A 357 -8.23 -11.69 4.44
CA LEU A 357 -8.21 -11.88 2.99
C LEU A 357 -9.57 -11.50 2.38
N THR A 358 -9.57 -10.59 1.41
CA THR A 358 -10.80 -10.21 0.69
C THR A 358 -10.67 -10.49 -0.79
N PHE A 359 -11.67 -11.09 -1.40
CA PHE A 359 -11.75 -11.43 -2.82
C PHE A 359 -13.04 -10.84 -3.38
N GLN A 360 -12.93 -10.17 -4.53
CA GLN A 360 -14.07 -9.61 -5.22
C GLN A 360 -13.99 -9.91 -6.71
N ARG A 361 -15.09 -10.37 -7.31
CA ARG A 361 -15.20 -10.63 -8.77
C ARG A 361 -14.10 -11.55 -9.32
N SER A 362 -13.57 -12.44 -8.48
CA SER A 362 -12.46 -13.34 -8.85
C SER A 362 -12.97 -14.71 -9.28
N VAL A 363 -12.15 -15.46 -10.03
CA VAL A 363 -12.49 -16.77 -10.57
C VAL A 363 -11.62 -17.85 -9.94
N PHE A 364 -12.23 -18.99 -9.64
CA PHE A 364 -11.55 -20.16 -9.06
C PHE A 364 -11.78 -21.38 -9.95
N GLY A 365 -10.69 -21.91 -10.54
CA GLY A 365 -10.76 -22.90 -11.63
C GLY A 365 -9.94 -24.19 -11.46
N GLY A 366 -9.14 -24.32 -10.40
CA GLY A 366 -8.22 -25.45 -10.19
C GLY A 366 -8.87 -26.82 -9.95
N PRO A 367 -8.24 -27.97 -10.29
CA PRO A 367 -8.85 -29.31 -10.25
C PRO A 367 -9.07 -29.92 -8.84
N LEU A 368 -9.09 -29.14 -7.76
CA LEU A 368 -9.04 -29.64 -6.37
C LEU A 368 -10.37 -29.45 -5.61
N GLY A 369 -10.77 -30.44 -4.80
CA GLY A 369 -12.05 -30.43 -4.06
C GLY A 369 -12.13 -29.45 -2.87
N ILE A 370 -11.00 -28.92 -2.38
CA ILE A 370 -10.98 -27.90 -1.32
C ILE A 370 -10.61 -26.57 -1.96
N LEU A 371 -11.49 -25.60 -1.81
CA LEU A 371 -11.32 -24.25 -2.36
C LEU A 371 -10.60 -23.32 -1.37
N THR A 372 -10.97 -23.38 -0.09
CA THR A 372 -10.40 -22.51 0.94
C THR A 372 -10.39 -23.19 2.30
N GLU A 373 -9.27 -23.10 3.00
CA GLU A 373 -9.13 -23.48 4.41
C GLU A 373 -8.72 -22.25 5.23
N ALA A 374 -9.68 -21.69 5.97
CA ALA A 374 -9.43 -20.60 6.91
C ALA A 374 -9.47 -21.15 8.35
N LYS A 375 -8.32 -21.16 9.03
CA LYS A 375 -8.21 -21.54 10.45
C LYS A 375 -8.49 -20.37 11.38
N GLY A 376 -8.22 -19.15 10.93
CA GLY A 376 -8.30 -17.91 11.71
C GLY A 376 -8.72 -16.69 10.88
N GLY A 377 -8.83 -15.54 11.53
CA GLY A 377 -8.87 -14.24 10.84
C GLY A 377 -10.21 -13.89 10.21
N GLN A 378 -10.17 -13.17 9.08
CA GLN A 378 -11.33 -12.71 8.34
C GLN A 378 -11.24 -13.10 6.86
N LEU A 379 -12.35 -13.56 6.29
CA LEU A 379 -12.46 -13.95 4.89
C LEU A 379 -13.65 -13.26 4.21
N SER A 380 -13.46 -12.70 3.03
CA SER A 380 -14.56 -12.20 2.20
C SER A 380 -14.44 -12.71 0.78
N LEU A 381 -15.48 -13.37 0.28
CA LEU A 381 -15.65 -13.87 -1.09
C LEU A 381 -16.93 -13.22 -1.65
N LEU A 382 -16.78 -12.13 -2.40
CA LEU A 382 -17.88 -11.31 -2.88
C LEU A 382 -17.97 -11.33 -4.41
N GLY A 383 -19.06 -11.84 -4.98
CA GLY A 383 -19.27 -11.83 -6.43
C GLY A 383 -18.28 -12.69 -7.22
N CYS A 384 -17.66 -13.68 -6.59
CA CYS A 384 -16.68 -14.56 -7.22
C CYS A 384 -17.37 -15.66 -8.04
N SER A 385 -16.67 -16.21 -9.03
CA SER A 385 -17.15 -17.33 -9.84
C SER A 385 -16.33 -18.58 -9.55
N PHE A 386 -17.00 -19.70 -9.30
CA PHE A 386 -16.37 -20.98 -9.00
C PHE A 386 -16.68 -21.96 -10.11
N MET A 387 -15.65 -22.56 -10.74
CA MET A 387 -15.83 -23.47 -11.87
C MET A 387 -16.00 -24.94 -11.45
N LEU A 388 -15.86 -25.24 -10.15
CA LEU A 388 -15.86 -26.60 -9.62
C LEU A 388 -17.25 -27.03 -9.13
N LYS A 389 -17.60 -28.27 -9.47
CA LYS A 389 -18.68 -29.01 -8.82
C LYS A 389 -18.16 -29.47 -7.45
N ASP A 390 -18.88 -29.14 -6.37
CA ASP A 390 -18.57 -29.54 -4.98
C ASP A 390 -17.42 -28.79 -4.28
N ALA A 391 -17.18 -27.52 -4.63
CA ALA A 391 -16.22 -26.67 -3.92
C ALA A 391 -16.51 -26.57 -2.40
N VAL A 392 -15.51 -26.84 -1.56
CA VAL A 392 -15.62 -26.76 -0.09
C VAL A 392 -14.90 -25.53 0.46
N VAL A 393 -15.60 -24.71 1.25
CA VAL A 393 -14.99 -23.68 2.11
C VAL A 393 -15.04 -24.13 3.56
N ARG A 394 -13.86 -24.24 4.20
CA ARG A 394 -13.74 -24.59 5.62
C ARG A 394 -13.42 -23.37 6.47
N LEU A 395 -14.26 -23.11 7.46
CA LEU A 395 -14.09 -22.05 8.44
C LEU A 395 -13.85 -22.68 9.82
N GLY A 396 -12.63 -22.55 10.33
CA GLY A 396 -12.24 -23.02 11.66
C GLY A 396 -12.75 -22.14 12.79
N GLU A 397 -12.64 -22.63 14.02
CA GLU A 397 -13.11 -21.93 15.24
C GLU A 397 -12.47 -20.55 15.44
N GLY A 398 -11.24 -20.36 14.95
CA GLY A 398 -10.50 -19.10 15.05
C GLY A 398 -10.92 -18.03 14.03
N VAL A 399 -11.75 -18.38 13.04
CA VAL A 399 -12.29 -17.42 12.07
C VAL A 399 -13.25 -16.50 12.81
N ARG A 400 -13.03 -15.19 12.72
CA ARG A 400 -13.83 -14.17 13.40
C ARG A 400 -14.96 -13.64 12.52
N ARG A 401 -14.73 -13.61 11.20
CA ARG A 401 -15.69 -13.12 10.22
C ARG A 401 -15.56 -13.84 8.89
N ALA A 402 -16.68 -14.17 8.26
CA ALA A 402 -16.73 -14.62 6.88
C ALA A 402 -17.89 -14.00 6.10
N ARG A 403 -17.63 -13.62 4.84
CA ARG A 403 -18.65 -13.21 3.86
C ARG A 403 -18.52 -14.08 2.63
N LEU A 404 -19.57 -14.82 2.30
CA LEU A 404 -19.65 -15.63 1.09
C LEU A 404 -20.92 -15.23 0.34
N LEU A 405 -20.83 -14.17 -0.47
CA LEU A 405 -22.01 -13.43 -0.95
C LEU A 405 -21.99 -13.25 -2.47
N GLY A 406 -23.13 -13.52 -3.12
CA GLY A 406 -23.31 -13.24 -4.55
C GLY A 406 -22.39 -14.03 -5.47
N ASN A 407 -21.86 -15.15 -4.98
CA ASN A 407 -20.94 -15.96 -5.74
C ASN A 407 -21.68 -16.87 -6.73
N ARG A 408 -21.14 -17.00 -7.95
CA ARG A 408 -21.71 -17.83 -9.02
C ARG A 408 -21.09 -19.21 -9.01
N LEU A 409 -21.91 -20.25 -8.99
CA LEU A 409 -21.46 -21.64 -9.02
C LEU A 409 -22.32 -22.53 -9.94
N PRO A 410 -21.77 -23.64 -10.45
CA PRO A 410 -22.54 -24.77 -10.97
C PRO A 410 -23.45 -25.42 -9.92
N SER A 411 -23.02 -25.44 -8.64
CA SER A 411 -23.79 -25.87 -7.46
C SER A 411 -23.33 -25.10 -6.21
N HIS A 412 -24.22 -24.81 -5.24
CA HIS A 412 -23.88 -24.06 -4.02
C HIS A 412 -22.64 -24.65 -3.32
N PRO A 413 -21.64 -23.84 -2.89
CA PRO A 413 -20.44 -24.38 -2.29
C PRO A 413 -20.79 -24.96 -0.92
N ARG A 414 -20.19 -26.09 -0.58
CA ARG A 414 -20.38 -26.67 0.75
C ARG A 414 -19.54 -25.85 1.74
N VAL A 415 -20.23 -25.14 2.63
CA VAL A 415 -19.59 -24.37 3.71
C VAL A 415 -19.54 -25.23 4.97
N GLU A 416 -18.34 -25.62 5.39
CA GLU A 416 -18.10 -26.30 6.66
C GLU A 416 -17.71 -25.26 7.71
N ASN A 417 -18.69 -24.82 8.50
CA ASN A 417 -18.52 -23.74 9.45
C ASN A 417 -18.40 -24.24 10.90
N ALA A 418 -17.18 -24.25 11.44
CA ALA A 418 -16.91 -24.42 12.87
C ALA A 418 -16.76 -23.07 13.61
N SER A 419 -16.77 -21.96 12.89
CA SER A 419 -16.67 -20.62 13.47
C SER A 419 -17.94 -20.25 14.23
N ARG A 420 -17.75 -19.59 15.38
CA ARG A 420 -18.81 -18.89 16.11
C ARG A 420 -18.84 -17.40 15.80
N GLY A 421 -18.04 -16.94 14.83
CA GLY A 421 -17.89 -15.54 14.47
C GLY A 421 -19.06 -14.99 13.64
N ASP A 422 -18.85 -13.82 13.06
CA ASP A 422 -19.81 -13.15 12.18
C ASP A 422 -19.73 -13.76 10.77
N VAL A 423 -20.55 -14.79 10.48
CA VAL A 423 -20.53 -15.53 9.21
C VAL A 423 -21.85 -15.35 8.47
N LEU A 424 -21.78 -14.83 7.24
CA LEU A 424 -22.94 -14.68 6.35
C LEU A 424 -22.68 -15.34 4.99
N VAL A 425 -23.65 -16.14 4.53
CA VAL A 425 -23.57 -16.93 3.30
C VAL A 425 -24.86 -16.75 2.49
N SER A 426 -24.74 -16.38 1.21
CA SER A 426 -25.85 -16.43 0.25
C SER A 426 -25.33 -16.52 -1.19
N GLY A 427 -25.99 -17.37 -1.99
CA GLY A 427 -25.75 -17.49 -3.42
C GLY A 427 -26.63 -16.56 -4.27
N TYR A 428 -27.47 -15.73 -3.67
CA TYR A 428 -28.29 -14.78 -4.41
C TYR A 428 -27.41 -13.76 -5.12
N GLU A 429 -27.59 -13.58 -6.43
CA GLU A 429 -26.83 -12.60 -7.21
C GLU A 429 -27.49 -11.22 -7.12
N PHE A 430 -26.87 -10.29 -6.40
CA PHE A 430 -27.39 -8.92 -6.19
C PHE A 430 -26.37 -7.83 -6.50
N LEU A 431 -25.17 -8.19 -6.99
CA LEU A 431 -24.14 -7.24 -7.37
C LEU A 431 -24.33 -6.85 -8.84
N PRO A 432 -24.22 -5.57 -9.21
CA PRO A 432 -24.33 -5.17 -10.60
C PRO A 432 -23.17 -5.77 -11.43
N ALA A 433 -23.46 -6.17 -12.67
CA ALA A 433 -22.41 -6.49 -13.62
C ALA A 433 -21.52 -5.26 -13.83
N LEU A 434 -20.21 -5.48 -13.92
CA LEU A 434 -19.24 -4.40 -14.13
C LEU A 434 -18.16 -4.92 -15.07
N PRO A 435 -17.97 -4.32 -16.25
CA PRO A 435 -16.85 -4.65 -17.10
C PRO A 435 -15.62 -3.89 -16.57
N LEU A 436 -14.71 -4.57 -15.86
CA LEU A 436 -13.36 -4.06 -15.72
C LEU A 436 -12.69 -4.22 -17.10
N ARG A 437 -12.40 -3.11 -17.78
CA ARG A 437 -11.65 -3.15 -19.04
C ARG A 437 -10.16 -3.14 -18.72
N PHE A 438 -9.43 -4.03 -19.37
CA PHE A 438 -7.99 -4.11 -19.28
C PHE A 438 -7.37 -3.09 -20.26
N PRO A 439 -6.38 -2.28 -19.86
CA PRO A 439 -5.64 -1.49 -20.82
C PRO A 439 -4.76 -2.42 -21.67
N GLU A 440 -5.15 -2.65 -22.92
CA GLU A 440 -4.38 -3.43 -23.90
C GLU A 440 -3.30 -2.61 -24.62
N ALA A 441 -3.43 -1.27 -24.62
CA ALA A 441 -2.54 -0.39 -25.37
C ALA A 441 -1.19 -0.21 -24.68
N ALA A 442 -0.10 -0.56 -25.37
CA ALA A 442 1.23 -0.17 -24.97
C ALA A 442 1.46 1.32 -25.34
N PRO A 443 2.14 2.09 -24.49
CA PRO A 443 2.51 3.46 -24.81
C PRO A 443 3.48 3.48 -26.00
N PRO A 444 3.38 4.45 -26.92
CA PRO A 444 4.32 4.58 -28.01
C PRO A 444 5.72 4.96 -27.51
N HIS A 445 6.72 4.68 -28.32
CA HIS A 445 8.11 5.06 -28.08
C HIS A 445 8.44 6.25 -28.99
N PRO A 446 8.41 7.48 -28.45
CA PRO A 446 8.64 8.66 -29.27
C PRO A 446 10.12 8.75 -29.68
N VAL A 447 10.35 9.13 -30.94
CA VAL A 447 11.66 9.32 -31.54
C VAL A 447 11.68 10.57 -32.41
N PRO A 448 12.82 11.24 -32.59
CA PRO A 448 12.96 12.34 -33.54
C PRO A 448 12.72 11.87 -34.99
N ALA A 449 12.47 12.82 -35.90
CA ALA A 449 12.08 12.52 -37.28
C ALA A 449 13.17 11.80 -38.10
N ASN A 450 14.44 11.91 -37.69
CA ASN A 450 15.57 11.21 -38.30
C ASN A 450 16.67 10.94 -37.26
N ARG A 451 17.76 10.27 -37.68
CA ARG A 451 18.86 9.82 -36.81
C ARG A 451 20.08 10.77 -36.80
N GLN A 452 19.98 11.99 -37.33
CA GLN A 452 21.12 12.93 -37.32
C GLN A 452 21.39 13.43 -35.89
N LEU A 453 22.66 13.73 -35.62
CA LEU A 453 23.15 14.14 -34.29
C LEU A 453 23.81 15.51 -34.35
N PHE A 454 23.39 16.40 -33.46
CA PHE A 454 23.91 17.76 -33.32
C PHE A 454 24.38 17.96 -31.89
N VAL A 455 25.69 17.95 -31.65
CA VAL A 455 26.24 18.08 -30.29
C VAL A 455 26.39 19.56 -29.96
N VAL A 456 25.76 20.04 -28.89
CA VAL A 456 25.70 21.49 -28.59
C VAL A 456 27.07 22.17 -28.44
N THR A 457 28.12 21.42 -28.05
CA THR A 457 29.50 21.92 -27.94
C THR A 457 30.09 22.27 -29.30
N ASP A 458 29.69 21.59 -30.38
CA ASP A 458 30.11 21.91 -31.74
C ASP A 458 29.51 23.24 -32.23
N PHE A 459 28.46 23.71 -31.55
CA PHE A 459 27.80 24.99 -31.78
C PHE A 459 28.22 26.07 -30.78
N GLY A 460 29.23 25.81 -29.93
CA GLY A 460 29.80 26.76 -28.99
C GLY A 460 29.17 26.79 -27.60
N ALA A 461 28.42 25.75 -27.22
CA ALA A 461 27.95 25.61 -25.83
C ALA A 461 29.08 25.12 -24.92
N GLY A 462 29.07 25.54 -23.66
CA GLY A 462 30.02 25.11 -22.64
C GLY A 462 29.48 25.24 -21.22
N ALA A 463 29.85 24.30 -20.36
CA ALA A 463 29.43 24.29 -18.95
C ALA A 463 30.03 25.46 -18.11
N GLY A 464 31.05 26.14 -18.62
CA GLY A 464 31.63 27.35 -18.01
C GLY A 464 31.03 28.66 -18.53
N GLU A 465 30.18 28.59 -19.56
CA GLU A 465 29.60 29.79 -20.17
C GLU A 465 28.52 30.40 -19.28
N GLN A 466 28.46 31.74 -19.27
CA GLN A 466 27.42 32.48 -18.55
C GLN A 466 26.05 32.34 -19.20
N ASP A 467 26.02 32.15 -20.51
CA ASP A 467 24.79 31.97 -21.28
C ASP A 467 25.03 31.07 -22.51
N ASN A 468 24.29 29.97 -22.57
CA ASN A 468 24.32 28.98 -23.66
C ASN A 468 23.16 29.14 -24.64
N THR A 469 22.23 30.08 -24.42
CA THR A 469 20.99 30.20 -25.21
C THR A 469 21.28 30.29 -26.72
N ALA A 470 22.22 31.13 -27.15
CA ALA A 470 22.55 31.27 -28.57
C ALA A 470 23.20 30.01 -29.17
N ALA A 471 24.01 29.28 -28.41
CA ALA A 471 24.66 28.06 -28.89
C ALA A 471 23.66 26.91 -29.06
N PHE A 472 22.76 26.73 -28.08
CA PHE A 472 21.67 25.77 -28.20
C PHE A 472 20.72 26.14 -29.34
N GLY A 473 20.39 27.43 -29.50
CA GLY A 473 19.60 27.91 -30.64
C GLY A 473 20.21 27.51 -31.99
N ARG A 474 21.51 27.71 -32.19
CA ARG A 474 22.19 27.28 -33.43
C ARG A 474 22.11 25.77 -33.67
N ALA A 475 22.24 24.95 -32.62
CA ALA A 475 22.15 23.50 -32.74
C ALA A 475 20.71 23.05 -33.10
N LEU A 476 19.71 23.65 -32.46
CA LEU A 476 18.28 23.40 -32.74
C LEU A 476 17.90 23.85 -34.15
N ASP A 477 18.36 25.02 -34.60
CA ASP A 477 18.16 25.51 -35.96
C ASP A 477 18.81 24.58 -37.00
N ALA A 478 19.99 24.03 -36.69
CA ALA A 478 20.66 23.08 -37.56
C ALA A 478 19.87 21.76 -37.70
N ALA A 479 19.35 21.23 -36.59
CA ALA A 479 18.48 20.06 -36.59
C ALA A 479 17.18 20.32 -37.36
N GLN A 480 16.56 21.48 -37.18
CA GLN A 480 15.36 21.86 -37.93
C GLN A 480 15.62 21.94 -39.44
N LYS A 481 16.72 22.58 -39.86
CA LYS A 481 17.12 22.67 -41.28
C LYS A 481 17.40 21.30 -41.89
N ALA A 482 17.83 20.33 -41.10
CA ALA A 482 18.02 18.94 -41.51
C ALA A 482 16.71 18.11 -41.53
N GLY A 483 15.57 18.70 -41.17
CA GLY A 483 14.28 18.01 -41.11
C GLY A 483 14.06 17.20 -39.83
N GLY A 484 14.76 17.53 -38.74
CA GLY A 484 14.70 16.87 -37.45
C GLY A 484 16.04 16.25 -37.02
N GLY A 485 16.02 15.48 -35.93
CA GLY A 485 17.19 14.79 -35.39
C GLY A 485 17.33 14.96 -33.88
N THR A 486 18.45 14.52 -33.33
CA THR A 486 18.77 14.68 -31.90
C THR A 486 19.76 15.82 -31.68
N VAL A 487 19.37 16.82 -30.88
CA VAL A 487 20.31 17.78 -30.30
C VAL A 487 20.81 17.21 -28.98
N TYR A 488 22.09 16.86 -28.92
CA TYR A 488 22.67 16.15 -27.79
C TYR A 488 23.46 17.08 -26.88
N VAL A 489 23.23 16.93 -25.57
CA VAL A 489 23.83 17.72 -24.49
C VAL A 489 24.78 16.84 -23.70
N PRO A 490 26.12 16.97 -23.86
CA PRO A 490 27.08 16.27 -23.02
C PRO A 490 26.93 16.63 -21.54
N ALA A 491 27.45 15.79 -20.63
CA ALA A 491 27.40 16.07 -19.20
C ALA A 491 28.02 17.43 -18.86
N GLY A 492 27.37 18.19 -17.99
CA GLY A 492 27.76 19.55 -17.64
C GLY A 492 26.59 20.40 -17.13
N ASN A 493 26.94 21.54 -16.55
CA ASN A 493 26.01 22.54 -16.02
C ASN A 493 25.91 23.72 -16.99
N TYR A 494 24.86 23.80 -17.80
CA TYR A 494 24.70 24.82 -18.85
C TYR A 494 23.75 25.92 -18.39
N ARG A 495 24.23 27.16 -18.30
CA ARG A 495 23.40 28.33 -17.93
C ARG A 495 22.67 28.92 -19.13
N PHE A 496 21.47 29.44 -18.91
CA PHE A 496 20.62 30.06 -19.94
C PHE A 496 20.06 31.39 -19.44
N ALA A 497 20.41 32.48 -20.13
CA ALA A 497 19.84 33.80 -19.85
C ALA A 497 18.51 34.06 -20.58
N GLY A 498 18.16 33.19 -21.55
CA GLY A 498 16.88 33.23 -22.26
C GLY A 498 16.30 31.83 -22.53
N GLU A 499 15.11 31.80 -23.10
CA GLU A 499 14.34 30.58 -23.36
C GLU A 499 14.73 29.91 -24.70
N ILE A 500 14.38 28.63 -24.86
CA ILE A 500 14.61 27.87 -26.10
C ILE A 500 13.32 27.20 -26.60
N VAL A 501 13.23 27.01 -27.91
CA VAL A 501 12.14 26.28 -28.58
C VAL A 501 12.73 25.03 -29.23
N VAL A 502 12.20 23.86 -28.91
CA VAL A 502 12.57 22.60 -29.57
C VAL A 502 11.69 22.43 -30.81
N PRO A 503 12.26 22.45 -32.03
CA PRO A 503 11.47 22.42 -33.26
C PRO A 503 10.78 21.06 -33.50
N SER A 504 9.74 21.06 -34.33
CA SER A 504 9.07 19.83 -34.76
C SER A 504 10.06 18.79 -35.31
N GLY A 505 9.92 17.53 -34.90
CA GLY A 505 10.78 16.43 -35.31
C GLY A 505 12.15 16.37 -34.61
N VAL A 506 12.41 17.23 -33.63
CA VAL A 506 13.66 17.30 -32.87
C VAL A 506 13.50 16.74 -31.45
N GLU A 507 14.51 16.00 -30.98
CA GLU A 507 14.67 15.61 -29.58
C GLU A 507 15.85 16.37 -28.96
N LEU A 508 15.64 17.06 -27.84
CA LEU A 508 16.73 17.58 -27.00
C LEU A 508 17.07 16.55 -25.93
N ARG A 509 18.27 15.96 -26.00
CA ARG A 509 18.65 14.79 -25.22
C ARG A 509 19.92 15.01 -24.40
N GLY A 510 19.88 14.66 -23.12
CA GLY A 510 21.05 14.58 -22.24
C GLY A 510 21.71 13.20 -22.21
N VAL A 511 22.61 13.00 -21.24
CA VAL A 511 23.42 11.77 -21.12
C VAL A 511 22.68 10.57 -20.53
N PHE A 512 21.53 10.76 -19.89
CA PHE A 512 20.82 9.67 -19.22
C PHE A 512 19.95 8.89 -20.22
N ASP A 513 20.22 7.58 -20.33
CA ASP A 513 19.43 6.62 -21.12
C ASP A 513 18.33 5.94 -20.29
N VAL A 514 18.25 6.27 -18.99
CA VAL A 514 17.41 5.63 -18.00
C VAL A 514 16.93 6.66 -16.96
N PRO A 515 15.88 6.35 -16.18
CA PRO A 515 15.47 7.10 -15.00
C PRO A 515 16.60 7.59 -14.09
N HIS A 516 16.65 8.90 -13.81
CA HIS A 516 17.71 9.52 -13.00
C HIS A 516 17.19 10.49 -11.92
N HIS A 517 18.08 10.82 -10.98
CA HIS A 517 17.81 11.71 -9.86
C HIS A 517 18.86 12.82 -9.79
N THR A 518 18.52 13.94 -9.16
CA THR A 518 19.42 15.08 -8.93
C THR A 518 20.67 14.76 -8.08
N VAL A 519 20.77 13.56 -7.48
CA VAL A 519 21.98 13.13 -6.75
C VAL A 519 23.09 12.76 -7.72
N SER A 520 22.74 12.41 -8.95
CA SER A 520 23.66 12.17 -10.05
C SER A 520 23.86 13.44 -10.86
N GLY A 521 25.07 13.59 -11.42
CA GLY A 521 25.41 14.70 -12.32
C GLY A 521 24.69 14.61 -13.68
N GLY A 522 25.47 14.55 -14.76
CA GLY A 522 24.94 14.48 -16.12
C GLY A 522 24.62 15.84 -16.74
N SER A 523 23.62 15.90 -17.62
CA SER A 523 23.27 17.09 -18.42
C SER A 523 22.27 17.96 -17.68
N VAL A 524 22.74 19.08 -17.12
CA VAL A 524 21.92 19.99 -16.31
C VAL A 524 21.73 21.32 -17.06
N LEU A 525 20.48 21.70 -17.28
CA LEU A 525 20.09 23.01 -17.83
C LEU A 525 19.69 23.95 -16.69
N ILE A 526 20.29 25.14 -16.66
CA ILE A 526 20.17 26.11 -15.56
C ILE A 526 19.60 27.42 -16.10
N PRO A 527 18.27 27.58 -16.14
CA PRO A 527 17.67 28.87 -16.44
C PRO A 527 17.99 29.90 -15.35
N THR A 528 18.40 31.10 -15.77
CA THR A 528 18.62 32.26 -14.88
C THR A 528 17.63 33.39 -15.15
N SER A 529 16.69 33.22 -16.10
CA SER A 529 15.60 34.15 -16.38
C SER A 529 14.30 33.75 -15.63
N GLY A 530 13.28 34.62 -15.68
CA GLY A 530 11.92 34.27 -15.23
C GLY A 530 11.62 34.39 -13.72
N LYS A 531 12.60 34.64 -12.86
CA LYS A 531 12.38 34.80 -11.41
C LYS A 531 11.33 35.87 -11.11
N GLY A 532 10.37 35.52 -10.25
CA GLY A 532 9.25 36.38 -9.85
C GLY A 532 8.13 36.49 -10.89
N LYS A 533 8.19 35.76 -12.01
CA LYS A 533 7.22 35.85 -13.12
C LYS A 533 6.52 34.51 -13.35
N ALA A 534 5.50 34.17 -12.54
CA ALA A 534 4.74 32.91 -12.70
C ALA A 534 4.14 32.75 -14.11
N ASP A 535 3.62 33.85 -14.68
CA ASP A 535 2.98 33.86 -16.01
C ASP A 535 3.95 34.28 -17.13
N GLY A 536 5.26 34.23 -16.87
CA GLY A 536 6.28 34.53 -17.88
C GLY A 536 6.40 33.45 -18.96
N THR A 537 7.31 33.66 -19.91
CA THR A 537 7.58 32.68 -20.98
C THR A 537 8.18 31.40 -20.39
N PRO A 538 7.64 30.21 -20.72
CA PRO A 538 8.22 28.94 -20.30
C PRO A 538 9.65 28.77 -20.80
N PHE A 539 10.52 28.16 -19.98
CA PHE A 539 11.95 28.02 -20.31
C PHE A 539 12.17 27.19 -21.58
N ILE A 540 11.55 26.01 -21.67
CA ILE A 540 11.55 25.17 -22.87
C ILE A 540 10.15 25.08 -23.43
N ARG A 541 9.99 25.39 -24.72
CA ARG A 541 8.75 25.19 -25.45
C ARG A 541 8.93 24.13 -26.53
N LEU A 542 8.01 23.17 -26.59
CA LEU A 542 8.06 22.04 -27.50
C LEU A 542 7.08 22.26 -28.65
N GLU A 543 7.56 22.41 -29.88
CA GLU A 543 6.69 22.36 -31.05
C GLU A 543 6.08 20.96 -31.21
N ALA A 544 5.02 20.83 -32.00
CA ALA A 544 4.38 19.54 -32.24
C ALA A 544 5.39 18.47 -32.68
N LYS A 545 5.27 17.24 -32.17
CA LYS A 545 6.20 16.13 -32.47
C LYS A 545 7.66 16.41 -32.09
N SER A 546 7.88 17.06 -30.96
CA SER A 546 9.22 17.27 -30.38
C SER A 546 9.26 16.84 -28.92
N GLY A 547 10.45 16.64 -28.35
CA GLY A 547 10.51 16.24 -26.95
C GLY A 547 11.87 16.29 -26.29
N LEU A 548 11.86 15.94 -25.01
CA LEU A 548 13.02 15.96 -24.12
C LEU A 548 13.34 14.55 -23.63
N ARG A 549 14.64 14.27 -23.49
CA ARG A 549 15.11 13.02 -22.90
C ARG A 549 16.33 13.16 -22.00
N GLY A 550 16.35 12.47 -20.86
CA GLY A 550 17.58 12.15 -20.15
C GLY A 550 18.37 13.36 -19.61
N LEU A 551 17.66 14.39 -19.14
CA LEU A 551 18.27 15.66 -18.70
C LEU A 551 17.62 16.20 -17.42
N THR A 552 18.32 17.11 -16.76
CA THR A 552 17.88 17.78 -15.54
C THR A 552 17.69 19.28 -15.78
N ILE A 553 16.62 19.87 -15.25
CA ILE A 553 16.42 21.32 -15.17
C ILE A 553 16.57 21.78 -13.71
N TRP A 554 17.42 22.79 -13.47
CA TRP A 554 17.73 23.29 -12.13
C TRP A 554 17.75 24.82 -12.05
N TYR A 555 16.97 25.42 -11.15
CA TYR A 555 16.93 26.86 -10.93
C TYR A 555 17.91 27.25 -9.81
N SER A 556 19.10 27.76 -10.17
CA SER A 556 20.17 28.04 -9.19
C SER A 556 19.85 29.16 -8.18
N GLU A 557 18.83 29.97 -8.46
CA GLU A 557 18.40 31.11 -7.64
C GLU A 557 17.14 30.84 -6.78
N GLN A 558 16.59 29.63 -6.84
CA GLN A 558 15.41 29.26 -6.08
C GLN A 558 15.76 28.95 -4.62
N ASP A 559 15.11 29.63 -3.68
CA ASP A 559 15.35 29.47 -2.24
C ASP A 559 14.30 28.54 -1.63
N LEU A 560 14.73 27.42 -1.04
CA LEU A 560 13.84 26.41 -0.49
C LEU A 560 13.07 26.86 0.77
N ARG A 561 13.56 27.89 1.48
CA ARG A 561 12.84 28.50 2.61
C ARG A 561 11.95 29.67 2.19
N ASN A 562 12.14 30.19 0.98
CA ASN A 562 11.41 31.33 0.44
C ASN A 562 11.14 31.14 -1.05
N ILE A 563 10.32 30.14 -1.36
CA ILE A 563 10.03 29.69 -2.72
C ILE A 563 9.50 30.86 -3.56
N GLN A 564 10.22 31.16 -4.64
CA GLN A 564 9.91 32.23 -5.59
C GLN A 564 9.14 31.71 -6.80
N PRO A 565 8.22 32.53 -7.36
CA PRO A 565 7.55 32.18 -8.61
C PRO A 565 8.51 32.12 -9.81
N TYR A 566 8.29 31.16 -10.70
CA TYR A 566 8.92 31.04 -12.03
C TYR A 566 7.88 30.57 -13.06
N PRO A 567 8.09 30.83 -14.37
CA PRO A 567 7.31 30.24 -15.45
C PRO A 567 7.32 28.71 -15.40
N TRP A 568 6.49 28.09 -16.24
CA TRP A 568 6.61 26.67 -16.54
C TRP A 568 8.03 26.34 -17.01
N ALA A 569 8.63 25.28 -16.46
CA ALA A 569 9.91 24.81 -16.96
C ALA A 569 9.77 24.30 -18.40
N ILE A 570 8.65 23.63 -18.69
CA ILE A 570 8.35 23.04 -19.99
C ILE A 570 6.90 23.33 -20.39
N GLN A 571 6.66 23.66 -21.66
CA GLN A 571 5.32 23.79 -22.23
C GLN A 571 5.25 23.11 -23.60
N SER A 572 4.22 22.30 -23.86
CA SER A 572 3.90 21.84 -25.20
C SER A 572 3.13 22.90 -25.98
N LEU A 573 3.48 23.10 -27.25
CA LEU A 573 2.81 24.03 -28.16
C LEU A 573 1.87 23.30 -29.13
N GLY A 574 1.85 21.97 -29.09
CA GLY A 574 1.02 21.16 -29.96
C GLY A 574 1.13 19.64 -29.69
N PRO A 575 0.49 18.82 -30.54
CA PRO A 575 0.33 17.39 -30.31
C PRO A 575 1.64 16.60 -30.50
N GLY A 576 1.67 15.39 -29.95
CA GLY A 576 2.76 14.42 -30.10
C GLY A 576 4.06 14.82 -29.40
N CYS A 577 4.00 15.69 -28.39
CA CYS A 577 5.17 16.06 -27.60
C CYS A 577 5.49 15.00 -26.54
N TRP A 578 6.77 14.85 -26.17
CA TRP A 578 7.17 13.87 -25.17
C TRP A 578 8.22 14.35 -24.16
N LEU A 579 8.15 13.75 -22.97
CA LEU A 579 9.10 13.86 -21.86
C LEU A 579 9.48 12.44 -21.43
N VAL A 580 10.75 12.05 -21.58
CA VAL A 580 11.24 10.73 -21.16
C VAL A 580 12.47 10.85 -20.28
N ASP A 581 12.41 10.38 -19.05
CA ASP A 581 13.54 10.45 -18.10
C ASP A 581 14.02 11.90 -17.90
N VAL A 582 13.09 12.80 -17.53
CA VAL A 582 13.35 14.24 -17.34
C VAL A 582 13.20 14.57 -15.86
N THR A 583 14.21 15.24 -15.28
CA THR A 583 14.19 15.63 -13.86
C THR A 583 14.08 17.15 -13.68
N LEU A 584 13.10 17.59 -12.90
CA LEU A 584 12.86 18.99 -12.52
C LEU A 584 13.25 19.19 -11.05
N GLY A 585 14.50 19.54 -10.79
CA GLY A 585 15.06 19.43 -9.43
C GLY A 585 14.42 20.36 -8.40
N ASN A 586 13.97 21.55 -8.80
CA ASN A 586 13.41 22.58 -7.90
C ASN A 586 12.50 23.59 -8.64
N ALA A 587 11.72 23.12 -9.62
CA ALA A 587 10.89 24.00 -10.45
C ALA A 587 9.68 24.53 -9.67
N TYR A 588 9.31 25.80 -9.91
CA TYR A 588 8.07 26.34 -9.36
C TYR A 588 6.85 25.74 -10.09
N GLN A 589 6.88 25.75 -11.42
CA GLN A 589 5.90 25.13 -12.31
C GLN A 589 6.61 24.14 -13.22
N GLY A 590 6.14 22.89 -13.27
CA GLY A 590 6.82 21.77 -13.91
C GLY A 590 6.61 21.71 -15.43
N ALA A 591 5.53 21.06 -15.85
CA ALA A 591 5.21 20.84 -17.26
C ALA A 591 3.75 21.17 -17.59
N ASP A 592 3.56 21.99 -18.63
CA ASP A 592 2.27 22.41 -19.17
C ASP A 592 1.98 21.72 -20.52
N PHE A 593 1.12 20.71 -20.47
CA PHE A 593 0.47 20.07 -21.60
C PHE A 593 -1.04 20.37 -21.61
N TRP A 594 -1.43 21.49 -20.98
CA TRP A 594 -2.80 21.92 -20.80
C TRP A 594 -3.15 23.09 -21.70
N THR A 595 -2.25 24.07 -21.83
CA THR A 595 -2.54 25.32 -22.55
C THR A 595 -2.86 25.07 -24.03
N HIS A 596 -2.14 24.17 -24.68
CA HIS A 596 -2.31 23.78 -26.09
C HIS A 596 -2.83 22.34 -26.23
N PRO A 597 -3.43 21.95 -27.37
CA PRO A 597 -3.80 20.56 -27.64
C PRO A 597 -2.63 19.60 -27.44
N SER A 598 -2.89 18.51 -26.72
CA SER A 598 -1.85 17.56 -26.28
C SER A 598 -2.05 16.14 -26.82
N ASP A 599 -2.77 15.99 -27.93
CA ASP A 599 -3.04 14.69 -28.56
C ASP A 599 -1.76 13.85 -28.70
N GLY A 600 -1.78 12.60 -28.23
CA GLY A 600 -0.66 11.66 -28.40
C GLY A 600 0.58 11.98 -27.55
N HIS A 601 0.44 12.73 -26.46
CA HIS A 601 1.55 13.03 -25.57
C HIS A 601 2.08 11.77 -24.86
N VAL A 602 3.40 11.71 -24.65
CA VAL A 602 4.05 10.64 -23.88
C VAL A 602 4.91 11.25 -22.80
N ILE A 603 4.54 11.00 -21.54
CA ILE A 603 5.26 11.51 -20.38
C ILE A 603 5.65 10.31 -19.52
N ARG A 604 6.94 9.95 -19.55
CA ARG A 604 7.48 8.79 -18.85
C ARG A 604 8.64 9.21 -17.96
N TYR A 605 8.52 8.93 -16.67
CA TYR A 605 9.51 9.31 -15.66
C TYR A 605 9.84 10.81 -15.67
N LEU A 606 8.80 11.65 -15.64
CA LEU A 606 8.96 13.04 -15.21
C LEU A 606 9.14 13.03 -13.70
N ALA A 607 10.33 13.40 -13.22
CA ALA A 607 10.68 13.32 -11.81
C ALA A 607 11.08 14.69 -11.25
N GLY A 608 11.04 14.89 -9.93
CA GLY A 608 11.57 16.12 -9.33
C GLY A 608 10.88 16.64 -8.07
N ALA A 609 11.35 17.80 -7.59
CA ALA A 609 10.66 18.59 -6.58
C ALA A 609 10.03 19.81 -7.26
N VAL A 610 8.72 19.73 -7.48
CA VAL A 610 7.90 20.80 -8.06
C VAL A 610 7.11 21.50 -6.96
N PHE A 611 7.04 22.83 -6.96
CA PHE A 611 6.54 23.54 -5.77
C PHE A 611 5.08 24.01 -5.86
N LYS A 612 4.63 24.51 -7.01
CA LYS A 612 3.26 25.07 -7.16
C LYS A 612 2.38 24.29 -8.12
N ARG A 613 2.91 23.96 -9.31
CA ARG A 613 2.20 23.14 -10.31
C ARG A 613 3.15 22.09 -10.85
N GLY A 614 2.76 20.81 -10.80
CA GLY A 614 3.57 19.70 -11.29
C GLY A 614 3.37 19.47 -12.78
N LEU A 615 2.48 18.55 -13.12
CA LEU A 615 2.13 18.19 -14.49
C LEU A 615 0.66 18.50 -14.77
N PHE A 616 0.39 19.29 -15.81
CA PHE A 616 -0.97 19.62 -16.23
C PHE A 616 -1.19 19.11 -17.67
N VAL A 617 -2.25 18.33 -17.89
CA VAL A 617 -2.58 17.71 -19.19
C VAL A 617 -4.05 17.99 -19.53
N SER A 618 -4.34 18.51 -20.72
CA SER A 618 -5.71 18.70 -21.21
C SER A 618 -5.75 18.72 -22.73
N LYS A 619 -6.95 18.76 -23.31
CA LYS A 619 -7.19 18.89 -24.75
C LYS A 619 -6.56 17.75 -25.56
N CYS A 620 -6.71 16.52 -25.07
CA CYS A 620 -6.31 15.29 -25.75
C CYS A 620 -7.56 14.55 -26.24
N LYS A 621 -7.83 14.58 -27.54
CA LYS A 621 -8.89 13.83 -28.24
C LYS A 621 -8.49 12.37 -28.54
N GLY A 622 -7.20 12.06 -28.53
CA GLY A 622 -6.70 10.70 -28.70
C GLY A 622 -6.27 10.05 -27.40
N ASP A 623 -5.39 9.05 -27.54
CA ASP A 623 -4.66 8.46 -26.42
C ASP A 623 -3.60 9.43 -25.87
N GLY A 624 -3.51 9.50 -24.54
CA GLY A 624 -2.45 10.17 -23.78
C GLY A 624 -1.82 9.19 -22.79
N TRP A 625 -0.50 9.29 -22.58
CA TRP A 625 0.23 8.37 -21.69
C TRP A 625 1.06 9.13 -20.65
N VAL A 626 0.76 8.87 -19.37
CA VAL A 626 1.52 9.37 -18.22
C VAL A 626 1.97 8.20 -17.36
N GLU A 627 3.26 7.90 -17.39
CA GLU A 627 3.85 6.73 -16.73
C GLU A 627 5.01 7.09 -15.80
N ASP A 628 5.05 6.44 -14.64
CA ASP A 628 6.21 6.44 -13.73
C ASP A 628 6.66 7.85 -13.29
N VAL A 629 5.76 8.84 -13.30
CA VAL A 629 5.99 10.19 -12.78
C VAL A 629 6.32 10.12 -11.28
N GLN A 630 7.36 10.83 -10.84
CA GLN A 630 7.90 10.75 -9.48
C GLN A 630 8.16 12.15 -8.91
N PHE A 631 7.21 12.71 -8.17
CA PHE A 631 7.42 13.98 -7.47
C PHE A 631 7.73 13.76 -5.99
N ASN A 632 8.88 14.24 -5.55
CA ASN A 632 9.28 14.17 -4.15
C ASN A 632 10.17 15.36 -3.76
N PRO A 633 9.90 16.07 -2.63
CA PRO A 633 10.72 17.19 -2.16
C PRO A 633 12.21 16.85 -2.01
N HIS A 634 12.57 15.59 -1.77
CA HIS A 634 13.99 15.23 -1.59
C HIS A 634 14.86 15.47 -2.84
N TYR A 635 14.28 15.58 -4.04
CA TYR A 635 15.00 15.99 -5.26
C TYR A 635 15.60 17.40 -5.17
N SER A 636 15.04 18.29 -4.34
CA SER A 636 15.54 19.66 -4.15
C SER A 636 16.69 19.78 -3.15
N VAL A 637 16.91 18.75 -2.32
CA VAL A 637 17.89 18.80 -1.22
C VAL A 637 18.96 17.73 -1.33
N ARG A 638 18.67 16.59 -1.95
CA ARG A 638 19.64 15.53 -2.25
C ARG A 638 20.19 15.76 -3.65
N VAL A 639 21.29 16.50 -3.75
CA VAL A 639 21.83 16.97 -5.02
C VAL A 639 23.30 16.60 -5.21
N HIS A 640 23.72 16.41 -6.47
CA HIS A 640 25.10 16.16 -6.84
C HIS A 640 26.00 17.36 -6.44
N PRO A 641 27.25 17.15 -6.02
CA PRO A 641 28.17 18.24 -5.65
C PRO A 641 28.39 19.31 -6.72
N SER A 642 28.21 19.00 -8.02
CA SER A 642 28.31 20.02 -9.08
C SER A 642 27.18 21.06 -9.03
N LEU A 643 26.01 20.72 -8.47
CA LEU A 643 24.88 21.63 -8.32
C LEU A 643 25.03 22.52 -7.07
N THR A 644 25.71 22.03 -6.03
CA THR A 644 25.94 22.80 -4.80
C THR A 644 26.92 23.93 -5.02
N ALA A 645 27.95 23.70 -5.85
CA ALA A 645 29.00 24.66 -6.18
C ALA A 645 28.49 25.92 -6.92
N ILE A 646 27.31 25.85 -7.54
CA ILE A 646 26.77 26.92 -8.39
C ILE A 646 25.61 27.69 -7.76
N LEU A 647 25.27 27.39 -6.49
CA LEU A 647 24.20 28.08 -5.76
C LEU A 647 24.63 29.50 -5.37
N THR A 648 23.76 30.45 -5.63
CA THR A 648 24.00 31.88 -5.37
C THR A 648 23.74 32.27 -3.92
N SER A 649 22.99 31.45 -3.18
CA SER A 649 22.72 31.66 -1.78
C SER A 649 23.90 31.15 -0.92
N ARG A 650 24.61 32.08 -0.26
CA ARG A 650 25.74 31.74 0.65
C ARG A 650 25.37 30.72 1.74
N ARG A 651 24.08 30.61 2.09
CA ARG A 651 23.58 29.61 3.05
C ARG A 651 23.59 28.18 2.51
N PHE A 652 23.53 27.99 1.19
CA PHE A 652 23.51 26.68 0.54
C PHE A 652 24.86 26.29 -0.08
N GLN A 653 25.88 27.14 -0.01
CA GLN A 653 27.25 26.77 -0.40
C GLN A 653 27.88 25.75 0.59
N ASN A 654 27.30 25.60 1.79
CA ASN A 654 27.68 24.62 2.82
C ASN A 654 26.74 23.39 2.84
N LEU A 655 26.35 22.86 1.67
CA LEU A 655 25.41 21.73 1.53
C LEU A 655 25.90 20.38 2.10
N ARG A 656 27.06 20.33 2.77
CA ARG A 656 27.41 19.20 3.65
C ARG A 656 26.49 19.10 4.88
N GLU A 657 25.72 20.15 5.17
CA GLU A 657 24.73 20.21 6.25
C GLU A 657 23.32 20.55 5.72
N VAL A 658 22.74 19.73 4.84
CA VAL A 658 21.28 19.74 4.67
C VAL A 658 20.67 19.31 6.01
N LYS A 659 20.23 20.27 6.82
CA LYS A 659 19.49 20.01 8.05
C LYS A 659 18.07 19.58 7.69
N GLY A 660 17.44 18.78 8.55
CA GLY A 660 16.03 18.37 8.39
C GLY A 660 15.06 19.55 8.24
N ASP A 661 15.44 20.77 8.67
CA ASP A 661 14.61 21.97 8.60
C ASP A 661 14.30 22.43 7.16
N ASP A 662 15.22 22.24 6.20
CA ASP A 662 15.02 22.69 4.81
C ASP A 662 13.98 21.84 4.06
N ILE A 663 14.11 20.51 4.15
CA ILE A 663 13.14 19.60 3.52
C ILE A 663 11.75 19.75 4.16
N ASN A 664 11.68 19.97 5.47
CA ASN A 664 10.41 20.21 6.16
C ASN A 664 9.70 21.48 5.66
N ALA A 665 10.44 22.57 5.41
CA ALA A 665 9.86 23.80 4.84
C ALA A 665 9.27 23.57 3.44
N VAL A 666 9.96 22.79 2.60
CA VAL A 666 9.45 22.43 1.26
C VAL A 666 8.20 21.55 1.38
N ILE A 667 8.23 20.53 2.23
CA ILE A 667 7.08 19.63 2.47
C ILE A 667 5.84 20.43 2.91
N GLU A 668 5.99 21.34 3.88
CA GLU A 668 4.86 22.16 4.34
C GLU A 668 4.37 23.10 3.24
N TYR A 669 5.27 23.72 2.47
CA TYR A 669 4.86 24.55 1.33
C TYR A 669 4.06 23.75 0.31
N GLN A 670 4.55 22.56 -0.08
CA GLN A 670 3.89 21.72 -1.07
C GLN A 670 2.52 21.21 -0.57
N ARG A 671 2.41 20.78 0.69
CA ARG A 671 1.12 20.40 1.32
C ARG A 671 0.09 21.54 1.27
N ALA A 672 0.55 22.78 1.34
CA ALA A 672 -0.32 23.96 1.27
C ALA A 672 -0.62 24.45 -0.15
N ASN A 673 0.24 24.13 -1.15
CA ASN A 673 0.22 24.86 -2.43
C ASN A 673 0.30 24.01 -3.69
N LEU A 674 0.91 22.83 -3.67
CA LEU A 674 1.25 22.08 -4.88
C LEU A 674 0.01 21.38 -5.44
N GLU A 675 -0.32 21.70 -6.68
CA GLU A 675 -1.17 20.89 -7.54
C GLU A 675 -0.28 19.94 -8.34
N GLY A 676 -0.27 18.66 -7.95
CA GLY A 676 0.67 17.65 -8.41
C GLY A 676 0.45 17.24 -9.86
N LEU A 677 -0.52 16.36 -10.10
CA LEU A 677 -0.96 15.94 -11.44
C LEU A 677 -2.38 16.42 -11.69
N VAL A 678 -2.61 17.16 -12.77
CA VAL A 678 -3.93 17.72 -13.09
C VAL A 678 -4.33 17.37 -14.51
N PHE A 679 -5.49 16.73 -14.65
CA PHE A 679 -6.03 16.27 -15.92
C PHE A 679 -7.34 16.97 -16.25
N GLY A 680 -7.42 17.46 -17.49
CA GLY A 680 -8.51 18.24 -18.05
C GLY A 680 -9.35 17.42 -19.03
N ALA A 681 -9.62 18.01 -20.20
CA ALA A 681 -10.37 17.36 -21.26
C ALA A 681 -9.51 16.34 -22.03
N CYS A 682 -9.46 15.09 -21.54
CA CYS A 682 -8.81 13.96 -22.21
C CYS A 682 -9.84 12.87 -22.58
N GLU A 683 -9.88 12.39 -23.82
CA GLU A 683 -10.84 11.37 -24.28
C GLU A 683 -10.40 9.92 -23.95
N ASN A 684 -9.09 9.67 -23.85
CA ASN A 684 -8.53 8.38 -23.39
C ASN A 684 -7.16 8.57 -22.73
N GLU A 685 -7.13 8.80 -21.42
CA GLU A 685 -5.90 9.02 -20.66
C GLU A 685 -5.44 7.74 -19.93
N HIS A 686 -4.20 7.33 -20.17
CA HIS A 686 -3.57 6.16 -19.54
C HIS A 686 -2.54 6.62 -18.51
N VAL A 687 -2.86 6.46 -17.21
CA VAL A 687 -1.97 6.85 -16.11
C VAL A 687 -1.48 5.61 -15.36
N ARG A 688 -0.17 5.42 -15.22
CA ARG A 688 0.40 4.24 -14.54
C ARG A 688 1.61 4.57 -13.67
N GLY A 689 1.70 3.98 -12.49
CA GLY A 689 2.94 3.96 -11.69
C GLY A 689 3.39 5.33 -11.19
N THR A 690 2.46 6.29 -11.11
CA THR A 690 2.76 7.67 -10.70
C THR A 690 2.78 7.79 -9.18
N PHE A 691 3.73 8.56 -8.65
CA PHE A 691 3.87 8.79 -7.22
C PHE A 691 4.19 10.25 -6.91
N LEU A 692 3.55 10.76 -5.86
CA LEU A 692 3.79 12.08 -5.31
C LEU A 692 3.96 12.01 -3.80
N TYR A 693 4.98 12.68 -3.28
CA TYR A 693 5.14 12.95 -1.86
C TYR A 693 4.96 14.44 -1.60
N ALA A 694 4.06 14.78 -0.67
CA ALA A 694 3.69 16.15 -0.27
C ALA A 694 3.07 16.95 -1.42
N ALA A 695 1.75 17.12 -1.37
CA ALA A 695 1.02 17.99 -2.28
C ALA A 695 -0.25 18.52 -1.62
N TYR A 696 -0.75 19.67 -2.09
CA TYR A 696 -2.11 20.07 -1.76
C TYR A 696 -3.09 19.16 -2.48
N ASP A 697 -2.91 19.02 -3.80
CA ASP A 697 -3.61 18.01 -4.62
C ASP A 697 -2.61 17.01 -5.16
N GLY A 698 -2.77 15.73 -4.83
CA GLY A 698 -1.94 14.67 -5.39
C GLY A 698 -2.20 14.47 -6.87
N ILE A 699 -3.39 13.95 -7.18
CA ILE A 699 -3.94 13.85 -8.53
C ILE A 699 -5.34 14.47 -8.58
N ALA A 700 -5.60 15.30 -9.59
CA ALA A 700 -6.87 15.99 -9.76
C ALA A 700 -7.42 15.89 -11.18
N PHE A 701 -8.73 15.74 -11.28
CA PHE A 701 -9.48 15.74 -12.55
C PHE A 701 -10.49 16.87 -12.54
N ARG A 702 -10.41 17.75 -13.55
CA ARG A 702 -11.19 18.98 -13.61
C ARG A 702 -11.70 19.23 -15.03
N ASP A 703 -12.81 19.94 -15.16
CA ASP A 703 -13.25 20.42 -16.47
C ASP A 703 -12.39 21.60 -16.92
N ASP A 704 -12.14 21.69 -18.22
CA ASP A 704 -11.46 22.84 -18.82
C ASP A 704 -12.43 24.04 -18.91
N ALA A 705 -11.98 25.20 -18.43
CA ALA A 705 -12.69 26.46 -18.57
C ALA A 705 -12.43 27.00 -19.99
N ALA A 706 -13.18 26.48 -20.96
CA ALA A 706 -13.27 26.89 -22.36
C ALA A 706 -12.16 26.40 -23.33
N TRP A 707 -12.53 25.41 -24.17
CA TRP A 707 -11.91 25.20 -25.49
C TRP A 707 -12.95 24.76 -26.53
N GLY A 708 -13.30 25.66 -27.46
CA GLY A 708 -14.23 25.40 -28.57
C GLY A 708 -15.69 25.28 -28.15
N HIS A 709 -16.63 25.58 -29.05
CA HIS A 709 -18.08 25.57 -28.80
C HIS A 709 -18.70 24.18 -28.49
N ALA A 710 -17.91 23.19 -28.09
CA ALA A 710 -18.36 21.87 -27.68
C ALA A 710 -18.48 21.81 -26.15
N ALA A 711 -19.53 21.17 -25.66
CA ALA A 711 -19.83 21.01 -24.24
C ALA A 711 -18.57 20.60 -23.43
N HIS A 712 -18.36 21.25 -22.28
CA HIS A 712 -17.33 20.89 -21.31
C HIS A 712 -17.27 19.37 -21.12
N LYS A 713 -16.11 18.76 -21.41
CA LYS A 713 -15.85 17.35 -21.14
C LYS A 713 -14.66 17.25 -20.19
N GLY A 714 -14.85 16.60 -19.06
CA GLY A 714 -13.76 16.18 -18.18
C GLY A 714 -13.04 14.96 -18.73
N ALA A 715 -11.97 14.53 -18.06
CA ALA A 715 -11.16 13.41 -18.49
C ALA A 715 -11.92 12.08 -18.49
N ASN A 716 -11.65 11.23 -19.46
CA ASN A 716 -11.88 9.80 -19.41
C ASN A 716 -10.53 9.11 -19.19
N ALA A 717 -10.29 8.57 -17.99
CA ALA A 717 -8.97 8.13 -17.57
C ALA A 717 -8.98 6.78 -16.84
N THR A 718 -7.96 5.97 -17.11
CA THR A 718 -7.64 4.78 -16.30
C THR A 718 -6.33 5.02 -15.56
N VAL A 719 -6.38 4.96 -14.24
CA VAL A 719 -5.26 5.21 -13.33
C VAL A 719 -4.89 3.91 -12.61
N VAL A 720 -3.68 3.43 -12.84
CA VAL A 720 -3.17 2.17 -12.30
C VAL A 720 -1.98 2.42 -11.39
N ASN A 721 -1.98 1.85 -10.18
CA ASN A 721 -0.87 1.95 -9.22
C ASN A 721 -0.43 3.41 -9.05
N HIS A 722 -1.37 4.26 -8.63
CA HIS A 722 -1.08 5.66 -8.29
C HIS A 722 -0.85 5.81 -6.80
N GLY A 723 0.14 6.61 -6.43
CA GLY A 723 0.41 6.97 -5.06
C GLY A 723 0.41 8.47 -4.80
N THR A 724 -0.27 8.86 -3.73
CA THR A 724 -0.05 10.17 -3.10
C THR A 724 0.27 9.93 -1.64
N ASP A 725 1.54 10.12 -1.28
CA ASP A 725 1.99 10.16 0.09
C ASP A 725 1.90 11.59 0.64
N THR A 726 1.39 11.68 1.85
CA THR A 726 1.24 12.92 2.60
C THR A 726 0.59 14.09 1.83
N GLY A 727 -0.48 13.78 1.10
CA GLY A 727 -1.31 14.77 0.42
C GLY A 727 -2.30 15.46 1.37
N SER A 728 -2.71 16.68 1.02
CA SER A 728 -3.85 17.35 1.67
C SER A 728 -5.18 16.81 1.12
N ARG A 729 -5.29 16.74 -0.20
CA ARG A 729 -6.35 16.10 -0.98
C ARG A 729 -5.70 15.10 -1.94
N CYS A 730 -5.72 13.81 -1.63
CA CYS A 730 -4.88 12.86 -2.37
C CYS A 730 -5.37 12.61 -3.80
N ALA A 731 -6.64 12.21 -3.96
CA ALA A 731 -7.32 12.08 -5.25
C ALA A 731 -8.53 13.02 -5.30
N VAL A 732 -8.55 13.93 -6.27
CA VAL A 732 -9.56 14.99 -6.41
C VAL A 732 -10.36 14.81 -7.70
N LEU A 733 -11.68 14.81 -7.57
CA LEU A 733 -12.63 14.63 -8.67
C LEU A 733 -13.61 15.80 -8.68
N GLU A 734 -13.55 16.61 -9.73
CA GLU A 734 -14.38 17.80 -9.94
C GLU A 734 -14.91 17.78 -11.39
N GLY A 735 -15.99 18.51 -11.67
CA GLY A 735 -16.53 18.60 -13.03
C GLY A 735 -17.15 17.28 -13.55
N SER A 736 -16.85 16.90 -14.79
CA SER A 736 -17.55 15.84 -15.53
C SER A 736 -16.69 14.61 -15.87
N ALA A 737 -15.60 14.38 -15.12
CA ALA A 737 -14.65 13.30 -15.40
C ALA A 737 -15.25 11.89 -15.23
N ASN A 738 -14.83 10.95 -16.08
CA ASN A 738 -15.08 9.52 -15.99
C ASN A 738 -13.75 8.79 -15.70
N VAL A 739 -13.50 8.46 -14.42
CA VAL A 739 -12.18 7.99 -13.99
C VAL A 739 -12.26 6.66 -13.27
N THR A 740 -11.37 5.76 -13.61
CA THR A 740 -11.19 4.48 -12.91
C THR A 740 -9.81 4.42 -12.26
N PHE A 741 -9.77 4.28 -10.94
CA PHE A 741 -8.56 4.00 -10.17
C PHE A 741 -8.47 2.51 -9.83
N ILE A 742 -7.32 1.92 -10.11
CA ILE A 742 -6.97 0.55 -9.77
C ILE A 742 -5.71 0.59 -8.89
N ASN A 743 -5.81 0.00 -7.69
CA ASN A 743 -4.72 -0.08 -6.73
C ASN A 743 -4.13 1.30 -6.34
N ALA A 744 -4.97 2.32 -6.15
CA ALA A 744 -4.48 3.58 -5.62
C ALA A 744 -4.00 3.41 -4.16
N GLN A 745 -2.95 4.12 -3.78
CA GLN A 745 -2.44 4.20 -2.42
C GLN A 745 -2.44 5.69 -2.00
N LEU A 746 -3.24 6.04 -0.99
CA LEU A 746 -3.56 7.43 -0.69
C LEU A 746 -3.34 7.73 0.80
N VAL A 747 -2.44 8.67 1.09
CA VAL A 747 -2.07 9.03 2.47
C VAL A 747 -2.38 10.49 2.74
N PRO A 748 -3.60 10.81 3.20
CA PRO A 748 -3.88 12.15 3.71
C PRO A 748 -3.08 12.35 5.00
N LEU A 749 -2.08 13.23 5.00
CA LEU A 749 -1.25 13.46 6.18
C LEU A 749 -0.63 14.86 6.15
N GLY A 750 -0.61 15.52 7.31
CA GLY A 750 0.01 16.84 7.50
C GLY A 750 -0.97 17.86 8.09
N ALA A 751 -0.49 19.08 8.36
CA ALA A 751 -1.30 20.15 8.96
C ALA A 751 -2.46 20.61 8.06
N HIS A 752 -2.35 20.36 6.76
CA HIS A 752 -3.32 20.74 5.74
C HIS A 752 -4.22 19.58 5.30
N GLU A 753 -4.18 18.42 5.97
CA GLU A 753 -4.96 17.23 5.60
C GLU A 753 -6.47 17.54 5.47
N VAL A 754 -7.09 17.02 4.41
CA VAL A 754 -8.54 17.07 4.18
C VAL A 754 -9.09 15.65 4.07
N GLY A 755 -8.50 14.80 3.22
CA GLY A 755 -8.92 13.42 3.03
C GLY A 755 -8.30 12.74 1.81
N ALA A 756 -8.44 11.41 1.75
CA ALA A 756 -7.80 10.62 0.70
C ALA A 756 -8.55 10.75 -0.64
N ILE A 757 -9.85 10.47 -0.65
CA ILE A 757 -10.71 10.61 -1.84
C ILE A 757 -11.61 11.84 -1.65
N ILE A 758 -11.41 12.86 -2.48
CA ILE A 758 -12.19 14.10 -2.45
C ILE A 758 -12.98 14.23 -3.74
N VAL A 759 -14.30 14.08 -3.64
CA VAL A 759 -15.22 14.36 -4.74
C VAL A 759 -15.90 15.69 -4.43
N GLY A 760 -15.60 16.71 -5.24
CA GLY A 760 -16.07 18.07 -5.04
C GLY A 760 -17.56 18.23 -5.34
N ASP A 761 -18.16 19.30 -4.80
CA ASP A 761 -19.59 19.58 -4.99
C ASP A 761 -19.96 19.86 -6.46
N SER A 762 -18.98 20.18 -7.32
CA SER A 762 -19.18 20.36 -8.76
C SER A 762 -19.20 19.05 -9.57
N PHE A 763 -18.85 17.91 -8.95
CA PHE A 763 -18.70 16.65 -9.66
C PHE A 763 -20.05 16.08 -10.14
N LYS A 764 -20.11 15.71 -11.42
CA LYS A 764 -21.28 15.14 -12.10
C LYS A 764 -20.95 13.90 -12.94
N GLY A 765 -19.68 13.49 -12.96
CA GLY A 765 -19.19 12.37 -13.76
C GLY A 765 -19.33 11.02 -13.06
N LYS A 766 -18.46 10.08 -13.42
CA LYS A 766 -18.40 8.73 -12.83
C LYS A 766 -17.01 8.42 -12.34
N ALA A 767 -16.89 7.95 -11.10
CA ALA A 767 -15.62 7.53 -10.52
C ALA A 767 -15.71 6.11 -9.98
N SER A 768 -14.68 5.30 -10.22
CA SER A 768 -14.54 3.97 -9.64
C SER A 768 -13.19 3.81 -8.98
N PHE A 769 -13.16 3.23 -7.78
CA PHE A 769 -11.95 2.87 -7.04
C PHE A 769 -11.96 1.37 -6.75
N PHE A 770 -10.96 0.65 -7.27
CA PHE A 770 -10.77 -0.77 -7.06
C PHE A 770 -9.49 -1.01 -6.24
N ASN A 771 -9.59 -1.79 -5.16
CA ASN A 771 -8.43 -2.24 -4.36
C ASN A 771 -7.54 -1.11 -3.81
N THR A 772 -8.17 -0.01 -3.39
CA THR A 772 -7.47 1.20 -2.92
C THR A 772 -7.06 1.09 -1.45
N GLN A 773 -5.83 1.49 -1.13
CA GLN A 773 -5.26 1.49 0.20
C GLN A 773 -5.16 2.92 0.76
N ILE A 774 -5.58 3.14 2.01
CA ILE A 774 -5.66 4.47 2.62
C ILE A 774 -5.10 4.47 4.05
N TRP A 775 -4.16 5.36 4.38
CA TRP A 775 -3.62 5.47 5.75
C TRP A 775 -3.12 6.88 6.12
N GLY A 776 -2.75 7.09 7.39
CA GLY A 776 -2.19 8.36 7.90
C GLY A 776 -3.22 9.33 8.48
N GLY A 777 -4.32 9.59 7.78
CA GLY A 777 -5.18 10.75 8.09
C GLY A 777 -6.51 10.49 8.79
N LYS A 778 -7.22 11.59 9.05
CA LYS A 778 -8.50 11.58 9.80
C LYS A 778 -9.73 11.22 8.97
N THR A 779 -9.65 11.18 7.64
CA THR A 779 -10.82 10.99 6.77
C THR A 779 -10.45 10.17 5.54
N SER A 780 -11.16 9.06 5.32
CA SER A 780 -10.95 8.19 4.15
C SER A 780 -11.46 8.83 2.86
N GLY A 781 -12.57 9.57 2.94
CA GLY A 781 -13.01 10.38 1.81
C GLY A 781 -14.23 11.23 2.10
N ILE A 782 -14.39 12.27 1.28
CA ILE A 782 -15.51 13.21 1.30
C ILE A 782 -16.12 13.18 -0.09
N ILE A 783 -17.35 12.68 -0.19
CA ILE A 783 -17.99 12.37 -1.47
C ILE A 783 -19.16 13.33 -1.72
N GLY A 784 -18.93 14.41 -2.48
CA GLY A 784 -19.93 15.42 -2.83
C GLY A 784 -20.48 15.30 -4.26
N GLY A 785 -21.17 16.34 -4.69
CA GLY A 785 -21.69 16.48 -6.06
C GLY A 785 -22.93 15.64 -6.36
N SER A 786 -23.21 15.44 -7.65
CA SER A 786 -24.35 14.66 -8.15
C SER A 786 -23.94 13.48 -9.04
N GLY A 787 -22.64 13.17 -9.11
CA GLY A 787 -22.09 12.08 -9.90
C GLY A 787 -22.27 10.69 -9.28
N ASP A 788 -21.75 9.67 -9.98
CA ASP A 788 -21.71 8.28 -9.53
C ASP A 788 -20.34 7.94 -8.98
N VAL A 789 -20.29 7.38 -7.77
CA VAL A 789 -19.03 6.95 -7.14
C VAL A 789 -19.13 5.50 -6.68
N LEU A 790 -18.29 4.64 -7.24
CA LEU A 790 -18.14 3.24 -6.87
C LEU A 790 -16.81 3.02 -6.14
N ILE A 791 -16.86 2.42 -4.97
CA ILE A 791 -15.69 2.07 -4.15
C ILE A 791 -15.79 0.57 -3.85
N GLN A 792 -14.82 -0.21 -4.32
CA GLN A 792 -14.76 -1.66 -4.12
C GLN A 792 -13.39 -2.07 -3.56
N GLY A 793 -13.40 -2.85 -2.48
CA GLY A 793 -12.17 -3.43 -1.92
C GLY A 793 -11.21 -2.38 -1.36
N VAL A 794 -11.70 -1.31 -0.70
CA VAL A 794 -10.81 -0.37 0.00
C VAL A 794 -10.26 -1.00 1.29
N ASN A 795 -8.98 -0.83 1.61
CA ASN A 795 -8.45 -1.06 2.97
C ASN A 795 -8.02 0.29 3.57
N THR A 796 -8.59 0.66 4.72
CA THR A 796 -8.34 1.96 5.34
C THR A 796 -7.94 1.86 6.82
N LEU A 797 -6.88 2.59 7.16
CA LEU A 797 -6.41 2.88 8.52
C LEU A 797 -6.80 4.31 8.97
N CYS A 798 -7.55 5.03 8.13
CA CYS A 798 -8.01 6.39 8.38
C CYS A 798 -9.36 6.42 9.10
N GLY A 799 -9.90 7.63 9.28
CA GLY A 799 -11.26 7.85 9.78
C GLY A 799 -12.36 7.60 8.73
N PRO A 800 -13.56 8.19 8.90
CA PRO A 800 -14.75 7.80 8.16
C PRO A 800 -14.72 8.15 6.66
N PHE A 801 -15.62 7.55 5.91
CA PHE A 801 -16.17 8.16 4.69
C PHE A 801 -17.34 9.08 5.05
N ILE A 802 -17.33 10.30 4.49
CA ILE A 802 -18.42 11.27 4.62
C ILE A 802 -19.09 11.41 3.26
N LEU A 803 -20.30 10.88 3.13
CA LEU A 803 -21.08 10.92 1.90
C LEU A 803 -21.99 12.15 1.96
N LYS A 804 -21.69 13.16 1.13
CA LYS A 804 -22.39 14.44 1.05
C LYS A 804 -23.34 14.54 -0.15
N GLY A 805 -23.17 13.74 -1.20
CA GLY A 805 -23.99 13.87 -2.42
C GLY A 805 -23.88 12.66 -3.33
N GLY A 806 -24.61 12.74 -4.46
CA GLY A 806 -24.54 11.76 -5.55
C GLY A 806 -25.08 10.38 -5.20
N ARG A 807 -24.78 9.42 -6.07
CA ARG A 807 -25.04 7.99 -5.87
C ARG A 807 -23.74 7.31 -5.53
N VAL A 808 -23.66 6.75 -4.32
CA VAL A 808 -22.42 6.16 -3.81
C VAL A 808 -22.63 4.68 -3.51
N THR A 809 -21.74 3.85 -4.02
CA THR A 809 -21.70 2.42 -3.70
C THR A 809 -20.35 2.09 -3.05
N VAL A 810 -20.39 1.51 -1.86
CA VAL A 810 -19.21 1.05 -1.12
C VAL A 810 -19.37 -0.45 -0.85
N GLU A 811 -18.48 -1.26 -1.44
CA GLU A 811 -18.51 -2.71 -1.34
C GLU A 811 -17.19 -3.27 -0.86
N ASN A 812 -17.26 -4.26 0.04
CA ASN A 812 -16.09 -5.01 0.50
C ASN A 812 -14.96 -4.13 1.06
N ALA A 813 -15.27 -2.92 1.53
CA ALA A 813 -14.31 -2.05 2.18
C ALA A 813 -13.95 -2.62 3.57
N HIS A 814 -12.70 -2.48 3.98
CA HIS A 814 -12.17 -2.97 5.24
C HIS A 814 -11.54 -1.82 6.02
N TRP A 815 -12.13 -1.50 7.17
CA TRP A 815 -11.51 -0.67 8.19
C TRP A 815 -10.71 -1.58 9.13
N THR A 816 -9.45 -1.21 9.35
CA THR A 816 -8.61 -1.89 10.35
C THR A 816 -8.81 -1.34 11.76
N ARG A 817 -9.43 -0.16 11.88
CA ARG A 817 -9.71 0.54 13.14
C ARG A 817 -11.20 0.53 13.43
N ASP A 818 -11.56 0.32 14.69
CA ASP A 818 -12.93 0.55 15.13
C ASP A 818 -13.13 2.04 15.39
N LEU A 819 -14.01 2.68 14.63
CA LEU A 819 -14.27 4.11 14.68
C LEU A 819 -15.58 4.40 15.43
N PRO A 820 -15.82 5.64 15.92
CA PRO A 820 -17.15 6.05 16.39
C PRO A 820 -18.19 6.00 15.26
N VAL A 821 -17.77 6.36 14.04
CA VAL A 821 -18.54 6.27 12.79
C VAL A 821 -17.57 5.85 11.70
N HIS A 822 -17.93 4.86 10.89
CA HIS A 822 -17.13 4.43 9.73
C HIS A 822 -17.64 5.10 8.45
N ILE A 823 -18.96 5.27 8.32
CA ILE A 823 -19.59 5.93 7.19
C ILE A 823 -20.67 6.87 7.72
N ARG A 824 -20.61 8.15 7.34
CA ARG A 824 -21.67 9.12 7.55
C ARG A 824 -22.38 9.38 6.23
N VAL A 825 -23.70 9.38 6.24
CA VAL A 825 -24.54 9.68 5.07
C VAL A 825 -25.37 10.93 5.35
N GLU A 826 -25.08 12.01 4.63
CA GLU A 826 -25.73 13.31 4.79
C GLU A 826 -27.08 13.38 4.04
N PRO A 827 -28.01 14.27 4.44
CA PRO A 827 -29.35 14.38 3.84
C PRO A 827 -29.37 14.67 2.33
N THR A 828 -28.28 15.20 1.78
CA THR A 828 -28.12 15.58 0.37
C THR A 828 -27.72 14.42 -0.54
N VAL A 829 -27.36 13.25 0.01
CA VAL A 829 -27.05 12.04 -0.77
C VAL A 829 -28.30 11.55 -1.51
N GLU A 830 -28.15 11.20 -2.79
CA GLU A 830 -29.26 10.66 -3.61
C GLU A 830 -29.53 9.19 -3.23
N SER A 831 -28.48 8.38 -3.20
CA SER A 831 -28.54 7.01 -2.66
C SER A 831 -27.17 6.53 -2.18
N ALA A 832 -27.15 5.74 -1.10
CA ALA A 832 -25.95 5.08 -0.60
C ALA A 832 -26.16 3.57 -0.53
N ARG A 833 -25.36 2.80 -1.27
CA ARG A 833 -25.37 1.34 -1.26
C ARG A 833 -24.15 0.81 -0.52
N LEU A 834 -24.36 0.15 0.61
CA LEU A 834 -23.30 -0.29 1.53
C LEU A 834 -23.32 -1.81 1.67
N ILE A 835 -22.40 -2.51 1.01
CA ILE A 835 -22.43 -3.97 0.87
C ILE A 835 -21.18 -4.64 1.44
N ALA A 836 -21.37 -5.60 2.35
CA ALA A 836 -20.29 -6.47 2.82
C ALA A 836 -19.05 -5.73 3.35
N ASN A 837 -19.22 -4.50 3.84
CA ASN A 837 -18.12 -3.73 4.39
C ASN A 837 -17.78 -4.22 5.79
N LEU A 838 -16.49 -4.25 6.10
CA LEU A 838 -15.88 -4.88 7.26
C LEU A 838 -15.23 -3.81 8.14
N ALA A 839 -15.52 -3.84 9.43
CA ALA A 839 -14.79 -3.14 10.48
C ALA A 839 -14.31 -4.18 11.51
N PRO A 840 -13.38 -3.88 12.44
CA PRO A 840 -12.96 -4.87 13.44
C PRO A 840 -14.16 -5.40 14.24
N ASN A 841 -15.12 -4.51 14.52
CA ASN A 841 -16.42 -4.80 15.14
C ASN A 841 -17.57 -4.56 14.14
N GLU A 842 -18.70 -4.08 14.65
CA GLU A 842 -19.83 -3.63 13.86
C GLU A 842 -19.46 -2.43 12.98
N LEU A 843 -19.86 -2.47 11.71
CA LEU A 843 -19.77 -1.31 10.84
C LEU A 843 -20.81 -0.27 11.28
N LYS A 844 -20.33 0.75 11.98
CA LYS A 844 -21.15 1.88 12.43
C LYS A 844 -21.41 2.85 11.27
N VAL A 845 -22.69 2.96 10.89
CA VAL A 845 -23.19 3.88 9.86
C VAL A 845 -24.07 4.93 10.53
N GLU A 846 -23.76 6.21 10.31
CA GLU A 846 -24.58 7.33 10.74
C GLU A 846 -25.43 7.80 9.56
N ASP A 847 -26.72 7.45 9.57
CA ASP A 847 -27.69 7.82 8.54
C ASP A 847 -28.47 9.07 8.97
N LEU A 848 -28.15 10.23 8.36
CA LEU A 848 -28.85 11.50 8.60
C LEU A 848 -29.97 11.74 7.57
N THR A 849 -30.24 10.79 6.67
CA THR A 849 -31.24 10.95 5.61
C THR A 849 -32.68 10.75 6.12
N SER A 850 -32.83 10.06 7.26
CA SER A 850 -34.14 9.88 7.91
C SER A 850 -34.60 11.17 8.60
N ARG A 851 -35.65 11.83 8.07
CA ARG A 851 -36.35 12.93 8.77
C ARG A 851 -37.58 12.41 9.49
N ARG A 852 -37.78 12.83 10.75
CA ARG A 852 -39.07 12.68 11.45
C ARG A 852 -40.11 13.57 10.78
N SER A 853 -40.98 12.98 9.95
CA SER A 853 -42.23 13.61 9.50
C SER A 853 -43.38 12.81 10.06
N GLY A 854 -44.22 13.45 10.89
CA GLY A 854 -45.40 12.81 11.46
C GLY A 854 -46.27 12.20 10.37
N SER A 855 -46.55 10.90 10.51
CA SER A 855 -47.57 10.09 9.82
C SER A 855 -47.29 9.42 8.45
N LEU A 856 -46.11 9.49 7.85
CA LEU A 856 -45.80 8.69 6.62
C LEU A 856 -44.41 8.02 6.68
N ARG A 857 -44.35 6.74 6.23
CA ARG A 857 -43.22 5.80 6.37
C ARG A 857 -41.84 6.42 6.11
N GLU A 858 -40.93 6.26 7.05
CA GLU A 858 -39.50 6.57 6.91
C GLU A 858 -38.92 5.79 5.71
N VAL A 859 -38.35 6.49 4.73
CA VAL A 859 -37.57 5.84 3.65
C VAL A 859 -36.15 6.36 3.76
N SER A 860 -35.28 5.57 4.37
CA SER A 860 -33.84 5.81 4.34
C SER A 860 -33.35 5.78 2.89
N ARG A 861 -32.41 6.65 2.54
CA ARG A 861 -31.69 6.61 1.25
C ARG A 861 -30.51 5.63 1.26
N VAL A 862 -30.32 4.94 2.39
CA VAL A 862 -29.27 3.95 2.58
C VAL A 862 -29.83 2.55 2.34
N TYR A 863 -29.24 1.85 1.37
CA TYR A 863 -29.41 0.43 1.18
C TYR A 863 -28.17 -0.28 1.74
N ALA A 864 -28.28 -0.92 2.89
CA ALA A 864 -27.20 -1.65 3.51
C ALA A 864 -27.45 -3.17 3.43
N ARG A 865 -26.40 -3.97 3.18
CA ARG A 865 -26.49 -5.43 3.26
C ARG A 865 -25.17 -6.05 3.71
N CYS A 866 -25.28 -7.01 4.63
CA CYS A 866 -24.22 -7.90 5.09
C CYS A 866 -22.96 -7.18 5.60
N ASN A 867 -23.08 -5.93 6.05
CA ASN A 867 -21.98 -5.21 6.69
C ASN A 867 -21.61 -5.88 8.03
N SER A 868 -20.39 -5.69 8.50
CA SER A 868 -19.91 -6.36 9.72
C SER A 868 -20.78 -6.09 10.95
N LEU A 869 -20.95 -7.12 11.77
CA LEU A 869 -21.53 -7.04 13.09
C LEU A 869 -20.45 -7.14 14.17
N ALA A 870 -20.83 -6.80 15.40
CA ALA A 870 -20.02 -7.06 16.57
C ALA A 870 -19.77 -8.57 16.72
N ILE A 871 -18.50 -8.93 16.87
CA ILE A 871 -18.07 -10.32 17.07
C ILE A 871 -18.67 -10.81 18.40
N PRO A 872 -19.31 -11.99 18.44
CA PRO A 872 -19.88 -12.51 19.67
C PRO A 872 -18.82 -12.72 20.76
N PRO A 873 -19.15 -12.47 22.03
CA PRO A 873 -18.33 -12.95 23.13
C PRO A 873 -18.31 -14.48 23.08
N ALA A 874 -17.11 -15.07 23.05
CA ALA A 874 -16.99 -16.51 23.20
C ALA A 874 -17.34 -16.88 24.66
N ALA A 875 -18.44 -17.63 24.82
CA ALA A 875 -18.78 -18.46 25.99
C ALA A 875 -19.89 -18.02 26.97
N GLY A 876 -20.65 -16.95 26.73
CA GLY A 876 -21.87 -16.69 27.55
C GLY A 876 -21.64 -16.49 29.06
N ARG A 877 -20.39 -16.27 29.47
CA ARG A 877 -19.98 -15.93 30.85
C ARG A 877 -19.99 -14.41 30.97
N PHE A 878 -20.88 -13.87 31.80
CA PHE A 878 -21.02 -12.42 32.05
C PHE A 878 -20.51 -12.00 33.43
N THR A 879 -19.99 -12.97 34.19
CA THR A 879 -19.55 -12.75 35.56
C THR A 879 -18.16 -13.32 35.81
N PHE A 880 -17.41 -12.63 36.65
CA PHE A 880 -16.10 -13.04 37.16
C PHE A 880 -15.94 -12.50 38.56
N LYS A 881 -15.42 -13.29 39.50
CA LYS A 881 -15.14 -12.83 40.85
C LYS A 881 -13.90 -13.53 41.42
N THR A 882 -13.05 -12.79 42.11
CA THR A 882 -11.97 -13.31 42.94
C THR A 882 -11.60 -12.29 44.01
N GLY A 883 -11.55 -12.71 45.27
CA GLY A 883 -10.82 -12.06 46.36
C GLY A 883 -9.48 -12.75 46.62
N PHE A 884 -9.03 -13.58 45.66
CA PHE A 884 -7.80 -14.36 45.74
C PHE A 884 -7.76 -15.39 46.86
N GLU A 885 -8.90 -15.77 47.45
CA GLU A 885 -8.95 -16.78 48.51
C GLU A 885 -8.71 -18.21 47.99
N GLU A 886 -8.51 -19.17 48.89
CA GLU A 886 -8.23 -20.55 48.51
C GLU A 886 -9.42 -21.14 47.73
N GLY A 887 -9.16 -21.68 46.53
CA GLY A 887 -10.19 -22.17 45.61
C GLY A 887 -10.76 -21.13 44.65
N GLU A 888 -10.41 -19.84 44.79
CA GLU A 888 -10.79 -18.78 43.86
C GLU A 888 -9.76 -18.58 42.74
N PRO A 889 -10.14 -17.96 41.60
CA PRO A 889 -9.21 -17.69 40.49
C PRO A 889 -7.94 -16.95 40.95
N GLN A 890 -6.77 -17.52 40.67
CA GLN A 890 -5.46 -16.96 41.02
C GLN A 890 -4.79 -16.34 39.78
N PRO A 891 -4.20 -15.14 39.90
CA PRO A 891 -3.54 -14.48 38.79
C PRO A 891 -2.17 -15.11 38.51
N ALA A 892 -1.69 -14.96 37.28
CA ALA A 892 -0.31 -15.30 36.96
C ALA A 892 0.66 -14.29 37.62
N ALA A 893 1.48 -14.75 38.56
CA ALA A 893 2.43 -13.89 39.27
C ALA A 893 3.46 -13.29 38.31
N ASP A 894 3.69 -11.98 38.43
CA ASP A 894 4.67 -11.18 37.68
C ASP A 894 4.55 -11.29 36.14
N ALA A 895 3.39 -11.73 35.64
CA ALA A 895 3.18 -11.94 34.22
C ALA A 895 3.00 -10.61 33.47
N MET A 896 4.04 -10.14 32.79
CA MET A 896 3.96 -8.91 31.99
C MET A 896 3.02 -9.06 30.78
N ALA A 897 2.20 -8.03 30.53
CA ALA A 897 1.30 -7.99 29.39
C ALA A 897 2.08 -7.78 28.07
N LYS A 898 2.04 -8.78 27.17
CA LYS A 898 2.63 -8.69 25.81
C LYS A 898 1.83 -7.79 24.85
N GLN A 899 0.54 -7.59 25.14
CA GLN A 899 -0.39 -6.73 24.41
C GLN A 899 -1.13 -5.86 25.43
N GLY A 900 -1.42 -4.61 25.06
CA GLY A 900 -2.17 -3.73 25.93
C GLY A 900 -1.38 -3.16 27.11
N GLY A 901 -0.08 -2.85 26.97
CA GLY A 901 0.57 -1.87 27.87
C GLY A 901 2.03 -2.13 28.27
N GLY A 902 2.55 -3.36 28.22
CA GLY A 902 3.99 -3.62 28.36
C GLY A 902 4.68 -3.09 29.64
N LEU A 903 6.00 -2.89 29.55
CA LEU A 903 6.87 -2.35 30.61
C LEU A 903 7.67 -1.17 30.06
N LYS A 904 7.72 -0.05 30.79
CA LYS A 904 8.57 1.10 30.48
C LYS A 904 9.09 1.75 31.75
N SER A 905 10.42 1.86 31.85
CA SER A 905 11.11 2.62 32.90
C SER A 905 10.63 2.28 34.32
N VAL A 906 10.39 1.00 34.60
CA VAL A 906 10.06 0.50 35.93
C VAL A 906 11.01 -0.63 36.31
N SER A 907 11.71 -0.47 37.42
CA SER A 907 12.57 -1.49 37.99
C SER A 907 11.85 -2.24 39.11
N LYS A 908 12.22 -3.52 39.28
CA LYS A 908 11.60 -4.46 40.24
C LYS A 908 10.05 -4.52 40.15
N PRO A 909 9.46 -4.63 38.95
CA PRO A 909 8.01 -4.79 38.84
C PRO A 909 7.57 -6.07 39.53
N GLU A 910 6.57 -5.97 40.41
CA GLU A 910 6.03 -7.08 41.18
C GLU A 910 4.49 -7.04 41.15
N CYS A 911 3.88 -8.19 40.87
CA CYS A 911 2.43 -8.39 40.88
C CYS A 911 2.10 -9.82 41.31
N ARG A 912 1.71 -10.01 42.57
CA ARG A 912 1.41 -11.34 43.12
C ARG A 912 0.43 -11.28 44.29
N VAL A 913 -0.24 -12.40 44.53
CA VAL A 913 -1.11 -12.56 45.71
C VAL A 913 -0.24 -12.73 46.95
N ALA A 914 -0.57 -12.01 48.02
CA ALA A 914 0.10 -12.06 49.31
C ALA A 914 -0.93 -11.94 50.45
N ASP A 915 -0.52 -12.21 51.68
CA ASP A 915 -1.37 -12.02 52.87
C ASP A 915 -1.80 -10.55 52.95
N ALA A 916 -3.12 -10.34 53.07
CA ALA A 916 -3.70 -9.01 53.07
C ALA A 916 -3.24 -8.21 54.29
N PRO A 917 -2.94 -6.91 54.15
CA PRO A 917 -2.53 -6.07 55.27
C PRO A 917 -3.62 -6.02 56.35
N THR A 918 -3.26 -6.37 57.59
CA THR A 918 -4.18 -6.37 58.75
C THR A 918 -4.66 -4.94 59.06
N LEU A 919 -5.99 -4.79 59.21
CA LEU A 919 -6.60 -3.49 59.54
C LEU A 919 -6.60 -3.26 61.06
N PRO A 920 -6.19 -2.07 61.54
CA PRO A 920 -6.66 -1.58 62.84
C PRO A 920 -8.17 -1.38 62.79
N GLN A 921 -8.89 -1.94 63.77
CA GLN A 921 -10.36 -2.05 63.82
C GLN A 921 -11.12 -0.71 63.65
N ALA A 922 -10.45 0.43 63.86
CA ALA A 922 -11.00 1.79 63.71
C ALA A 922 -10.97 2.35 62.26
N SER A 923 -10.51 1.57 61.27
CA SER A 923 -10.31 2.03 59.88
C SER A 923 -11.05 1.21 58.82
N ALA A 924 -11.90 0.27 59.21
CA ALA A 924 -12.75 -0.45 58.27
C ALA A 924 -13.81 0.52 57.68
N PRO A 925 -13.90 0.66 56.35
CA PRO A 925 -14.87 1.56 55.73
C PRO A 925 -16.30 1.11 56.04
N ALA A 926 -17.19 2.06 56.35
CA ALA A 926 -18.62 1.79 56.45
C ALA A 926 -19.14 1.41 55.05
N GLY A 927 -19.35 0.11 54.79
CA GLY A 927 -19.91 -0.34 53.52
C GLY A 927 -19.36 -1.62 52.88
N GLY A 928 -18.83 -2.57 53.65
CA GLY A 928 -18.73 -3.97 53.17
C GLY A 928 -17.51 -4.35 52.35
N TYR A 929 -16.31 -3.92 52.73
CA TYR A 929 -15.08 -4.66 52.37
C TYR A 929 -15.09 -6.02 53.11
N SER A 930 -14.93 -7.13 52.39
CA SER A 930 -15.18 -8.48 52.93
C SER A 930 -14.06 -9.02 53.83
N GLY A 931 -12.87 -8.41 53.79
CA GLY A 931 -11.76 -8.69 54.72
C GLY A 931 -11.18 -10.10 54.57
N GLY A 932 -10.80 -10.47 53.34
CA GLY A 932 -10.10 -11.72 53.03
C GLY A 932 -8.72 -11.84 53.69
N LYS A 933 -8.18 -13.07 53.73
CA LYS A 933 -6.81 -13.34 54.20
C LYS A 933 -5.77 -12.95 53.15
N ARG A 934 -6.15 -12.87 51.87
CA ARG A 934 -5.22 -12.62 50.76
C ARG A 934 -5.68 -11.45 49.90
N ALA A 935 -4.73 -10.75 49.28
CA ALA A 935 -4.97 -9.68 48.33
C ALA A 935 -3.84 -9.61 47.31
N LEU A 936 -4.10 -9.01 46.15
CA LEU A 936 -3.08 -8.78 45.13
C LEU A 936 -2.21 -7.57 45.50
N ARG A 937 -0.92 -7.79 45.67
CA ARG A 937 0.07 -6.72 45.84
C ARG A 937 0.68 -6.35 44.49
N VAL A 938 0.71 -5.05 44.20
CA VAL A 938 1.34 -4.48 43.00
C VAL A 938 2.37 -3.45 43.44
N ALA A 939 3.63 -3.64 43.06
CA ALA A 939 4.73 -2.78 43.47
C ALA A 939 5.83 -2.65 42.41
N GLY A 940 6.68 -1.64 42.58
CA GLY A 940 7.85 -1.41 41.74
C GLY A 940 8.47 -0.05 41.99
N VAL A 941 9.48 0.30 41.21
CA VAL A 941 10.14 1.61 41.25
C VAL A 941 10.06 2.26 39.89
N ALA A 942 9.41 3.43 39.82
CA ALA A 942 9.37 4.25 38.60
C ALA A 942 10.74 4.93 38.41
N ASP A 943 11.48 4.52 37.39
CA ASP A 943 12.85 5.00 37.14
C ASP A 943 12.87 6.34 36.40
N ASP A 944 11.84 6.64 35.61
CA ASP A 944 11.73 7.86 34.81
C ASP A 944 10.64 8.78 35.37
N PRO A 945 11.01 9.97 35.92
CA PRO A 945 10.03 10.93 36.42
C PRO A 945 9.07 11.49 35.38
N ALA A 946 9.38 11.42 34.08
CA ALA A 946 8.54 11.93 33.01
C ALA A 946 7.48 10.92 32.55
N TYR A 947 7.81 9.64 32.44
CA TYR A 947 6.83 8.60 32.10
C TYR A 947 7.31 7.17 32.39
N SER A 948 6.70 6.52 33.39
CA SER A 948 6.91 5.11 33.74
C SER A 948 5.58 4.33 33.73
N HIS A 949 5.60 3.08 33.25
CA HIS A 949 4.45 2.19 33.39
C HIS A 949 4.84 0.71 33.46
N ALA A 950 4.01 -0.09 34.11
CA ALA A 950 4.09 -1.55 34.17
C ALA A 950 2.68 -2.13 34.11
N TYR A 951 2.37 -2.90 33.07
CA TYR A 951 1.09 -3.58 32.89
C TYR A 951 1.25 -5.08 33.07
N PHE A 952 0.64 -5.64 34.10
CA PHE A 952 0.62 -7.07 34.38
C PHE A 952 -0.69 -7.67 33.88
N ARG A 953 -0.61 -8.91 33.41
CA ARG A 953 -1.74 -9.71 32.98
C ARG A 953 -2.16 -10.64 34.10
N LEU A 954 -3.32 -10.38 34.68
CA LEU A 954 -3.85 -11.18 35.78
C LEU A 954 -4.53 -12.44 35.26
N PHE A 955 -5.50 -12.26 34.35
CA PHE A 955 -6.38 -13.33 33.87
C PHE A 955 -6.63 -13.21 32.37
N GLU A 956 -6.67 -14.35 31.66
CA GLU A 956 -7.08 -14.45 30.25
C GLU A 956 -8.49 -15.02 30.16
N GLU A 957 -9.45 -14.25 30.68
CA GLU A 957 -10.84 -14.66 30.82
C GLU A 957 -11.70 -14.04 29.73
N LYS A 958 -12.52 -14.87 29.08
CA LYS A 958 -13.47 -14.43 28.05
C LYS A 958 -14.81 -14.09 28.69
N ILE A 959 -15.00 -12.82 29.07
CA ILE A 959 -16.19 -12.35 29.83
C ILE A 959 -16.99 -11.36 28.98
N GLY A 960 -18.27 -11.63 28.72
CA GLY A 960 -19.18 -10.71 28.01
C GLY A 960 -19.64 -9.55 28.89
N ILE A 961 -19.96 -8.42 28.26
CA ILE A 961 -20.48 -7.22 28.94
C ILE A 961 -21.96 -7.00 28.59
N ALA A 962 -22.82 -7.11 29.58
CA ALA A 962 -24.25 -6.79 29.50
C ALA A 962 -24.51 -5.28 29.72
N ALA A 963 -25.76 -4.84 29.54
CA ALA A 963 -26.17 -3.43 29.69
C ALA A 963 -25.99 -2.89 31.12
N ASP A 964 -26.05 -3.79 32.10
CA ASP A 964 -25.91 -3.53 33.53
C ASP A 964 -24.59 -4.04 34.10
N SER A 965 -23.65 -4.49 33.26
CA SER A 965 -22.37 -5.00 33.76
C SER A 965 -21.57 -3.92 34.49
N VAL A 966 -21.04 -4.27 35.67
CA VAL A 966 -20.18 -3.41 36.48
C VAL A 966 -18.89 -4.15 36.81
N LEU A 967 -17.74 -3.54 36.53
CA LEU A 967 -16.46 -3.95 37.12
C LEU A 967 -16.32 -3.23 38.46
N SER A 968 -16.05 -3.97 39.53
CA SER A 968 -15.68 -3.40 40.81
C SER A 968 -14.47 -4.10 41.41
N TYR A 969 -13.71 -3.36 42.21
CA TYR A 969 -12.57 -3.87 42.96
C TYR A 969 -12.28 -2.92 44.11
N TRP A 970 -11.62 -3.41 45.15
CA TRP A 970 -11.09 -2.59 46.22
C TRP A 970 -9.62 -2.29 45.95
N ILE A 971 -9.20 -1.05 46.24
CA ILE A 971 -7.80 -0.64 46.16
C ILE A 971 -7.36 0.04 47.44
N ARG A 972 -6.14 -0.26 47.90
CA ARG A 972 -5.45 0.41 49.00
C ARG A 972 -4.04 0.81 48.56
N PRO A 973 -3.85 2.05 48.10
CA PRO A 973 -2.53 2.63 47.87
C PRO A 973 -1.75 2.69 49.18
N THR A 974 -0.45 2.38 49.18
CA THR A 974 0.40 2.51 50.38
C THR A 974 1.21 3.80 50.38
N ASN A 975 1.32 4.45 49.22
CA ASN A 975 1.93 5.75 49.02
C ASN A 975 1.21 6.50 47.87
N GLU A 976 1.53 7.77 47.66
CA GLU A 976 0.87 8.60 46.63
C GLU A 976 1.02 8.02 45.21
N ARG A 977 2.14 7.37 44.90
CA ARG A 977 2.35 6.76 43.57
C ARG A 977 1.52 5.51 43.39
N GLY A 978 1.27 4.76 44.45
CA GLY A 978 0.35 3.62 44.47
C GLY A 978 -1.06 4.00 44.04
N ARG A 979 -1.44 5.29 44.11
CA ARG A 979 -2.74 5.77 43.61
C ARG A 979 -2.83 5.72 42.09
N CYS A 980 -1.70 5.69 41.39
CA CYS A 980 -1.62 5.48 39.94
C CYS A 980 -1.59 3.98 39.57
N VAL A 981 -1.96 3.10 40.51
CA VAL A 981 -2.25 1.70 40.24
C VAL A 981 -3.75 1.54 40.01
N GLY A 982 -4.14 0.73 39.02
CA GLY A 982 -5.55 0.41 38.80
C GLY A 982 -5.75 -0.79 37.88
N LEU A 983 -6.97 -1.32 37.87
CA LEU A 983 -7.36 -2.33 36.89
C LEU A 983 -7.58 -1.70 35.52
N ASP A 984 -7.28 -2.49 34.50
CA ASP A 984 -7.58 -2.22 33.11
C ASP A 984 -8.09 -3.51 32.46
N LEU A 985 -8.74 -3.39 31.30
CA LEU A 985 -9.28 -4.54 30.57
C LEU A 985 -8.76 -4.48 29.14
N LEU A 986 -8.29 -5.60 28.64
CA LEU A 986 -8.12 -5.81 27.20
C LEU A 986 -9.39 -6.46 26.68
N PHE A 987 -10.07 -5.82 25.75
CA PHE A 987 -11.25 -6.37 25.08
C PHE A 987 -10.84 -7.29 23.92
N ALA A 988 -11.73 -8.20 23.52
CA ALA A 988 -11.50 -9.14 22.42
C ALA A 988 -11.35 -8.46 21.06
N ASP A 989 -11.83 -7.22 20.94
CA ASP A 989 -11.62 -6.33 19.79
C ASP A 989 -10.25 -5.61 19.81
N GLY A 990 -9.43 -5.87 20.83
CA GLY A 990 -8.11 -5.26 21.02
C GLY A 990 -8.14 -3.89 21.70
N ALA A 991 -9.31 -3.29 21.92
CA ALA A 991 -9.43 -2.04 22.67
C ALA A 991 -9.08 -2.26 24.15
N VAL A 992 -8.69 -1.18 24.83
CA VAL A 992 -8.39 -1.21 26.27
C VAL A 992 -9.31 -0.26 27.05
N LEU A 993 -9.68 -0.64 28.27
CA LEU A 993 -10.59 0.15 29.11
C LEU A 993 -10.02 1.54 29.39
N ARG A 994 -8.69 1.65 29.59
CA ARG A 994 -8.03 2.95 29.84
C ARG A 994 -8.21 3.99 28.74
N ASP A 995 -8.37 3.58 27.48
CA ASP A 995 -8.50 4.47 26.32
C ASP A 995 -9.96 4.67 25.88
N SER A 996 -10.91 4.10 26.64
CA SER A 996 -12.34 4.12 26.29
C SER A 996 -13.09 5.40 26.67
N GLY A 997 -12.48 6.26 27.51
CA GLY A 997 -13.17 7.38 28.12
C GLY A 997 -14.17 7.00 29.23
N ALA A 998 -14.21 5.73 29.64
CA ALA A 998 -15.05 5.27 30.75
C ALA A 998 -14.73 6.02 32.05
N LYS A 999 -15.78 6.18 32.87
CA LYS A 999 -15.72 6.80 34.18
C LYS A 999 -16.17 5.81 35.23
N ALA A 1000 -15.57 5.88 36.41
CA ALA A 1000 -16.07 5.21 37.60
C ALA A 1000 -17.39 5.86 38.05
N SER A 1001 -18.12 5.20 38.94
CA SER A 1001 -19.42 5.66 39.45
C SER A 1001 -19.37 7.01 40.17
N ASP A 1002 -18.18 7.45 40.60
CA ASP A 1002 -17.91 8.77 41.19
C ASP A 1002 -17.56 9.85 40.13
N GLY A 1003 -17.54 9.49 38.85
CA GLY A 1003 -17.24 10.38 37.72
C GLY A 1003 -15.75 10.50 37.38
N GLN A 1004 -14.84 9.87 38.12
CA GLN A 1004 -13.40 9.90 37.85
C GLN A 1004 -13.03 9.02 36.64
N GLY A 1005 -12.02 9.43 35.88
CA GLY A 1005 -11.55 8.64 34.72
C GLY A 1005 -10.85 7.36 35.16
N VAL A 1006 -11.11 6.25 34.45
CA VAL A 1006 -10.64 4.91 34.87
C VAL A 1006 -9.19 4.58 34.49
N HIS A 1007 -8.51 5.43 33.69
CA HIS A 1007 -7.13 5.21 33.28
C HIS A 1007 -6.23 4.94 34.50
N PRO A 1008 -5.34 3.92 34.47
CA PRO A 1008 -4.47 3.59 35.61
C PRO A 1008 -3.71 4.79 36.20
N GLY A 1009 -3.19 5.67 35.35
CA GLY A 1009 -2.51 6.90 35.78
C GLY A 1009 -3.34 8.04 36.36
N ASN A 1010 -4.67 7.88 36.47
CA ASN A 1010 -5.46 8.76 37.33
C ASN A 1010 -5.38 8.27 38.78
N PRO A 1011 -5.14 9.15 39.78
CA PRO A 1011 -5.10 8.77 41.19
C PRO A 1011 -6.40 8.08 41.64
N LYS A 1012 -6.29 6.92 42.29
CA LYS A 1012 -7.39 6.12 42.86
C LYS A 1012 -7.19 5.94 44.35
N GLY A 1013 -8.30 6.04 45.08
CA GLY A 1013 -8.32 5.83 46.52
C GLY A 1013 -7.52 6.86 47.32
N GLU A 1014 -7.59 6.69 48.64
CA GLU A 1014 -6.80 7.44 49.63
C GLU A 1014 -5.66 6.55 50.14
N VAL A 1015 -4.46 7.13 50.35
CA VAL A 1015 -3.31 6.38 50.86
C VAL A 1015 -3.63 5.76 52.22
N GLY A 1016 -3.32 4.46 52.36
CA GLY A 1016 -3.52 3.70 53.58
C GLY A 1016 -4.94 3.19 53.81
N ARG A 1017 -5.90 3.52 52.94
CA ARG A 1017 -7.32 3.14 53.08
C ARG A 1017 -7.85 2.34 51.91
N TRP A 1018 -8.63 1.29 52.21
CA TRP A 1018 -9.37 0.55 51.19
C TRP A 1018 -10.49 1.41 50.62
N THR A 1019 -10.49 1.58 49.30
CA THR A 1019 -11.51 2.32 48.55
C THR A 1019 -12.11 1.40 47.50
N LYS A 1020 -13.44 1.32 47.44
CA LYS A 1020 -14.13 0.58 46.39
C LYS A 1020 -14.19 1.41 45.11
N ILE A 1021 -13.68 0.87 44.02
CA ILE A 1021 -13.85 1.41 42.68
C ILE A 1021 -14.94 0.61 42.00
N ALA A 1022 -15.91 1.30 41.41
CA ALA A 1022 -16.97 0.68 40.60
C ALA A 1022 -17.03 1.39 39.25
N ILE A 1023 -17.04 0.62 38.17
CA ILE A 1023 -16.98 1.08 36.79
C ILE A 1023 -18.16 0.44 36.07
N PRO A 1024 -19.20 1.23 35.71
CA PRO A 1024 -20.37 0.73 34.98
C PRO A 1024 -20.00 0.42 33.52
N LEU A 1025 -19.37 -0.74 33.29
CA LEU A 1025 -18.93 -1.19 31.97
C LEU A 1025 -20.09 -1.21 30.96
N GLY A 1026 -21.28 -1.62 31.39
CA GLY A 1026 -22.48 -1.67 30.56
C GLY A 1026 -22.99 -0.29 30.08
N HIS A 1027 -22.43 0.82 30.54
CA HIS A 1027 -22.79 2.14 29.99
C HIS A 1027 -22.09 2.43 28.67
N THR A 1028 -20.88 1.87 28.48
CA THR A 1028 -19.99 2.25 27.38
C THR A 1028 -19.49 1.04 26.56
N HIS A 1029 -19.67 -0.18 27.07
CA HIS A 1029 -19.05 -1.40 26.52
C HIS A 1029 -20.04 -2.57 26.36
N THR A 1030 -21.36 -2.34 26.44
CA THR A 1030 -22.37 -3.40 26.22
C THR A 1030 -22.14 -4.11 24.90
N GLY A 1031 -22.21 -5.45 24.93
CA GLY A 1031 -21.99 -6.30 23.76
C GLY A 1031 -20.52 -6.61 23.47
N LYS A 1032 -19.56 -5.96 24.15
CA LYS A 1032 -18.14 -6.33 24.07
C LYS A 1032 -17.81 -7.56 24.90
N ALA A 1033 -16.64 -8.12 24.65
CA ALA A 1033 -16.04 -9.18 25.44
C ALA A 1033 -14.69 -8.72 25.99
N ILE A 1034 -14.42 -9.01 27.26
CA ILE A 1034 -13.11 -8.92 27.87
C ILE A 1034 -12.31 -10.15 27.39
N ALA A 1035 -11.08 -9.93 26.97
CA ALA A 1035 -10.10 -10.95 26.61
C ALA A 1035 -9.04 -11.14 27.70
N ALA A 1036 -8.69 -10.07 28.42
CA ALA A 1036 -7.84 -10.16 29.60
C ALA A 1036 -8.16 -9.09 30.64
N ILE A 1037 -8.01 -9.45 31.92
CA ILE A 1037 -8.01 -8.51 33.04
C ILE A 1037 -6.55 -8.17 33.34
N LEU A 1038 -6.26 -6.87 33.31
CA LEU A 1038 -4.93 -6.33 33.55
C LEU A 1038 -4.92 -5.53 34.85
N VAL A 1039 -3.75 -5.41 35.44
CA VAL A 1039 -3.46 -4.40 36.46
C VAL A 1039 -2.24 -3.63 36.06
N ALA A 1040 -2.24 -2.32 36.32
CA ALA A 1040 -1.17 -1.48 35.86
C ALA A 1040 -0.80 -0.40 36.86
N TYR A 1041 0.48 -0.08 36.90
CA TYR A 1041 0.98 1.24 37.27
C TYR A 1041 1.24 2.03 35.98
N ASP A 1042 0.75 3.27 35.88
CA ASP A 1042 1.10 4.19 34.80
C ASP A 1042 1.16 5.60 35.37
N SER A 1043 2.28 6.31 35.27
CA SER A 1043 2.37 7.70 35.72
C SER A 1043 3.24 8.53 34.79
N ARG A 1044 2.75 9.72 34.45
CA ARG A 1044 3.48 10.75 33.69
C ARG A 1044 4.11 11.83 34.59
N SER A 1045 4.23 11.56 35.88
CA SER A 1045 4.77 12.52 36.85
C SER A 1045 5.45 11.83 38.04
N GLY A 1046 6.74 12.13 38.23
CA GLY A 1046 7.58 11.78 39.38
C GLY A 1046 8.22 10.37 39.32
N GLY A 1047 9.46 10.20 39.81
CA GLY A 1047 10.19 8.90 39.88
C GLY A 1047 10.44 8.39 41.32
N GLY A 1048 10.39 7.08 41.59
CA GLY A 1048 10.40 6.48 42.93
C GLY A 1048 9.42 5.31 43.14
N PRO A 1049 9.37 4.71 44.35
CA PRO A 1049 8.62 3.48 44.62
C PRO A 1049 7.10 3.69 44.59
N PHE A 1050 6.38 2.76 43.97
CA PHE A 1050 4.92 2.68 44.03
C PHE A 1050 4.51 1.35 44.65
N GLU A 1051 3.45 1.35 45.45
CA GLU A 1051 2.84 0.12 45.95
C GLU A 1051 1.34 0.33 46.24
N ALA A 1052 0.52 -0.60 45.78
CA ALA A 1052 -0.90 -0.68 46.10
C ALA A 1052 -1.36 -2.14 46.24
N TRP A 1053 -2.42 -2.31 47.02
CA TRP A 1053 -3.11 -3.59 47.19
C TRP A 1053 -4.46 -3.54 46.47
N ILE A 1054 -4.82 -4.64 45.80
CA ILE A 1054 -6.11 -4.80 45.13
C ILE A 1054 -6.78 -6.07 45.64
N ASP A 1055 -8.09 -6.00 45.85
CA ASP A 1055 -8.86 -7.12 46.35
C ASP A 1055 -10.30 -7.11 45.78
N ASP A 1056 -11.01 -8.22 45.93
CA ASP A 1056 -12.44 -8.37 45.61
C ASP A 1056 -12.77 -7.90 44.17
N ILE A 1057 -11.98 -8.38 43.19
CA ILE A 1057 -12.23 -8.09 41.77
C ILE A 1057 -13.50 -8.81 41.35
N ALA A 1058 -14.51 -8.05 40.94
CA ALA A 1058 -15.78 -8.58 40.48
C ALA A 1058 -16.23 -7.89 39.19
N ILE A 1059 -16.62 -8.68 38.20
CA ILE A 1059 -17.43 -8.25 37.06
C ILE A 1059 -18.79 -8.90 37.27
N GLU A 1060 -19.82 -8.09 37.49
CA GLU A 1060 -21.15 -8.56 37.86
C GLU A 1060 -22.20 -8.03 36.87
N SER A 1061 -23.27 -8.80 36.69
CA SER A 1061 -24.43 -8.49 35.85
C SER A 1061 -25.67 -9.09 36.54
N ALA A 1062 -26.71 -8.28 36.76
CA ALA A 1062 -27.97 -8.72 37.33
C ALA A 1062 -28.95 -9.23 36.26
N GLN A 1063 -28.70 -8.95 34.97
CA GLN A 1063 -29.38 -9.63 33.86
C GLN A 1063 -28.80 -11.04 33.66
N PRO A 1064 -29.63 -12.12 33.71
CA PRO A 1064 -29.16 -13.45 33.39
C PRO A 1064 -28.80 -13.54 31.89
N ALA A 1065 -27.74 -14.28 31.55
CA ALA A 1065 -27.30 -14.51 30.17
C ALA A 1065 -28.44 -14.91 29.21
N ALA A 1066 -29.48 -15.59 29.74
CA ALA A 1066 -30.68 -16.02 29.02
C ALA A 1066 -31.71 -14.91 28.70
N THR A 1067 -31.51 -13.66 29.13
CA THR A 1067 -32.34 -12.51 28.70
C THR A 1067 -31.71 -11.70 27.57
N VAL A 1068 -30.47 -12.03 27.18
CA VAL A 1068 -29.66 -11.30 26.19
C VAL A 1068 -29.56 -12.05 24.84
N ALA A 1069 -29.92 -13.34 24.79
CA ALA A 1069 -29.96 -14.11 23.55
C ALA A 1069 -31.32 -13.95 22.86
N VAL A 1070 -31.34 -13.22 21.75
CA VAL A 1070 -32.49 -13.09 20.84
C VAL A 1070 -32.22 -13.97 19.62
N ALA A 1071 -33.25 -14.63 19.08
CA ALA A 1071 -33.14 -15.43 17.87
C ALA A 1071 -34.37 -15.25 16.96
N ALA A 1072 -34.17 -15.47 15.66
CA ALA A 1072 -35.24 -15.50 14.67
C ALA A 1072 -35.66 -16.95 14.36
N LYS A 1073 -36.96 -17.19 14.16
CA LYS A 1073 -37.54 -18.51 13.84
C LYS A 1073 -38.51 -18.38 12.66
N PRO A 1074 -38.31 -19.10 11.54
CA PRO A 1074 -37.13 -19.91 11.23
C PRO A 1074 -35.86 -19.05 11.10
N ALA A 1075 -34.69 -19.67 11.28
CA ALA A 1075 -33.41 -19.02 11.03
C ALA A 1075 -33.26 -18.63 9.55
N GLY A 1076 -32.28 -17.78 9.25
CA GLY A 1076 -31.98 -17.37 7.87
C GLY A 1076 -31.69 -18.57 6.95
N GLY A 1077 -31.99 -18.41 5.67
CA GLY A 1077 -31.88 -19.45 4.68
C GLY A 1077 -32.59 -19.13 3.37
N VAL A 1078 -32.73 -20.14 2.51
CA VAL A 1078 -33.43 -20.05 1.23
C VAL A 1078 -34.86 -20.52 1.39
N PHE A 1079 -35.83 -19.71 0.97
CA PHE A 1079 -37.26 -20.00 1.05
C PHE A 1079 -37.93 -19.83 -0.32
N GLN A 1080 -38.87 -20.72 -0.64
CA GLN A 1080 -39.70 -20.64 -1.86
C GLN A 1080 -40.95 -19.81 -1.53
N GLY A 1081 -41.07 -18.61 -2.08
CA GLY A 1081 -42.16 -17.70 -1.75
C GLY A 1081 -42.10 -17.13 -0.31
N LYS A 1082 -43.24 -17.11 0.39
CA LYS A 1082 -43.39 -16.35 1.65
C LYS A 1082 -42.79 -17.05 2.88
N VAL A 1083 -42.14 -16.28 3.76
CA VAL A 1083 -41.73 -16.69 5.11
C VAL A 1083 -42.30 -15.75 6.17
N ALA A 1084 -42.74 -16.31 7.30
CA ALA A 1084 -43.12 -15.56 8.50
C ALA A 1084 -42.09 -15.83 9.60
N ILE A 1085 -41.48 -14.77 10.13
CA ILE A 1085 -40.35 -14.82 11.04
C ILE A 1085 -40.78 -14.34 12.43
N GLU A 1086 -40.61 -15.19 13.42
CA GLU A 1086 -40.81 -14.85 14.82
C GLU A 1086 -39.48 -14.50 15.50
N LEU A 1087 -39.45 -13.38 16.23
CA LEU A 1087 -38.34 -13.06 17.12
C LEU A 1087 -38.66 -13.50 18.54
N ALA A 1088 -37.76 -14.27 19.15
CA ALA A 1088 -37.93 -14.79 20.51
C ALA A 1088 -36.69 -14.52 21.36
N THR A 1089 -36.90 -14.38 22.67
CA THR A 1089 -35.82 -14.42 23.67
C THR A 1089 -35.71 -15.85 24.21
N SER A 1090 -34.57 -16.22 24.78
CA SER A 1090 -34.41 -17.52 25.45
C SER A 1090 -35.32 -17.73 26.70
N ALA A 1091 -36.11 -16.72 27.10
CA ALA A 1091 -37.11 -16.82 28.15
C ALA A 1091 -38.50 -17.33 27.67
N GLY A 1092 -38.69 -17.56 26.36
CA GLY A 1092 -39.95 -18.03 25.76
C GLY A 1092 -40.50 -17.09 24.68
N PRO A 1093 -41.58 -17.48 23.97
CA PRO A 1093 -42.21 -16.61 22.98
C PRO A 1093 -42.77 -15.34 23.65
N ILE A 1094 -42.53 -14.19 23.04
CA ILE A 1094 -43.25 -12.96 23.38
C ILE A 1094 -44.64 -13.13 22.78
N VAL A 1095 -45.62 -13.53 23.60
CA VAL A 1095 -47.01 -13.70 23.13
C VAL A 1095 -47.58 -12.31 22.84
N GLY A 1096 -47.47 -11.87 21.59
CA GLY A 1096 -48.35 -10.83 21.05
C GLY A 1096 -49.78 -11.37 21.11
N GLY A 1097 -50.60 -10.78 21.96
CA GLY A 1097 -51.96 -11.25 22.23
C GLY A 1097 -52.78 -11.42 20.95
N ALA A 1098 -53.19 -12.66 20.66
CA ALA A 1098 -54.21 -12.95 19.67
C ALA A 1098 -55.05 -14.18 20.07
N SER A 1099 -56.28 -13.90 20.51
CA SER A 1099 -57.56 -14.63 20.33
C SER A 1099 -58.44 -14.32 21.55
N VAL A 1100 -59.68 -13.81 21.44
CA VAL A 1100 -60.92 -14.45 20.96
C VAL A 1100 -62.03 -13.35 20.81
N PRO A 1101 -63.11 -13.57 20.04
CA PRO A 1101 -64.09 -12.54 19.64
C PRO A 1101 -64.98 -11.99 20.77
N ARG A 1102 -65.62 -10.84 20.47
CA ARG A 1102 -66.71 -10.22 21.25
C ARG A 1102 -67.79 -11.24 21.63
N ASP A 1103 -67.94 -11.54 22.93
CA ASP A 1103 -69.21 -11.41 23.63
C ASP A 1103 -69.07 -11.61 25.15
N SER A 1104 -70.07 -11.09 25.88
CA SER A 1104 -70.32 -11.20 27.33
C SER A 1104 -69.66 -10.19 28.28
N ARG A 1105 -70.53 -9.62 29.11
CA ARG A 1105 -70.32 -8.61 30.14
C ARG A 1105 -69.82 -9.25 31.44
N ASP A 1106 -69.17 -8.43 32.25
CA ASP A 1106 -68.94 -8.60 33.69
C ASP A 1106 -67.96 -9.69 34.15
N ALA A 1107 -66.69 -9.32 34.29
CA ALA A 1107 -65.82 -9.75 35.40
C ALA A 1107 -64.58 -8.85 35.48
N GLU A 1108 -64.45 -8.08 36.56
CA GLU A 1108 -63.20 -7.42 36.94
C GLU A 1108 -62.09 -8.47 37.14
N VAL A 1109 -61.08 -8.44 36.27
CA VAL A 1109 -59.79 -9.12 36.51
C VAL A 1109 -58.84 -8.07 37.10
N PRO A 1110 -58.20 -8.33 38.26
CA PRO A 1110 -57.30 -7.36 38.87
C PRO A 1110 -56.05 -7.14 38.00
N PRO A 1111 -55.47 -5.92 38.00
CA PRO A 1111 -54.30 -5.63 37.18
C PRO A 1111 -53.10 -6.47 37.65
N THR A 1112 -52.69 -7.42 36.83
CA THR A 1112 -51.39 -8.08 36.99
C THR A 1112 -50.31 -7.01 36.80
N LYS A 1113 -49.36 -6.96 37.75
CA LYS A 1113 -48.16 -6.12 37.68
C LYS A 1113 -47.51 -6.30 36.32
N ALA A 1114 -47.43 -5.22 35.53
CA ALA A 1114 -46.67 -5.15 34.29
C ALA A 1114 -45.19 -5.52 34.59
N GLY A 1115 -44.86 -6.79 34.36
CA GLY A 1115 -43.52 -7.33 34.50
C GLY A 1115 -42.62 -6.81 33.38
N LYS A 1116 -41.36 -6.61 33.73
CA LYS A 1116 -40.25 -6.15 32.88
C LYS A 1116 -40.01 -7.11 31.69
N GLU A 1117 -40.77 -7.00 30.61
CA GLU A 1117 -40.50 -7.76 29.37
C GLU A 1117 -39.57 -6.97 28.44
N ALA A 1118 -38.60 -7.69 27.83
CA ALA A 1118 -37.62 -7.10 26.93
C ALA A 1118 -38.27 -6.73 25.59
N VAL A 1119 -38.16 -5.47 25.17
CA VAL A 1119 -38.69 -4.99 23.89
C VAL A 1119 -37.70 -5.35 22.79
N LEU A 1120 -38.13 -6.03 21.72
CA LEU A 1120 -37.27 -6.33 20.57
C LEU A 1120 -37.44 -5.27 19.48
N ARG A 1121 -36.32 -4.81 18.91
CA ARG A 1121 -36.25 -3.84 17.81
C ARG A 1121 -35.65 -4.51 16.58
N TYR A 1122 -36.15 -4.18 15.39
CA TYR A 1122 -35.64 -4.78 14.15
C TYR A 1122 -35.63 -3.80 12.96
N ARG A 1123 -34.84 -4.14 11.93
CA ARG A 1123 -34.80 -3.48 10.61
C ARG A 1123 -34.58 -4.50 9.49
N LEU A 1124 -35.04 -4.17 8.29
CA LEU A 1124 -34.92 -4.99 7.06
C LEU A 1124 -34.07 -4.31 5.96
N ASP A 1125 -33.60 -3.10 6.22
CA ASP A 1125 -32.74 -2.30 5.32
C ASP A 1125 -31.25 -2.55 5.57
N GLY A 1126 -30.90 -3.50 6.45
CA GLY A 1126 -29.53 -3.88 6.80
C GLY A 1126 -28.76 -2.84 7.62
N LEU A 1127 -29.44 -1.79 8.09
CA LEU A 1127 -28.90 -0.91 9.13
C LEU A 1127 -29.18 -1.50 10.51
N SER A 1128 -28.33 -1.15 11.47
CA SER A 1128 -28.50 -1.59 12.85
C SER A 1128 -29.74 -0.95 13.47
N PRO A 1129 -30.54 -1.72 14.25
CA PRO A 1129 -31.68 -1.17 14.97
C PRO A 1129 -31.26 -0.06 15.92
N THR A 1130 -32.15 0.91 16.14
CA THR A 1130 -32.05 1.97 17.14
C THR A 1130 -33.22 1.88 18.13
N ALA A 1131 -33.19 2.69 19.19
CA ALA A 1131 -34.30 2.77 20.16
C ALA A 1131 -35.63 3.20 19.51
N GLU A 1132 -35.56 3.84 18.35
CA GLU A 1132 -36.69 4.32 17.53
C GLU A 1132 -37.14 3.31 16.47
N SER A 1133 -36.34 2.28 16.16
CA SER A 1133 -36.68 1.28 15.14
C SER A 1133 -37.99 0.54 15.45
N PRO A 1134 -38.68 -0.07 14.47
CA PRO A 1134 -39.91 -0.81 14.72
C PRO A 1134 -39.81 -1.80 15.89
N ARG A 1135 -40.82 -1.77 16.77
CA ARG A 1135 -41.00 -2.80 17.81
C ARG A 1135 -41.50 -4.07 17.15
N TYR A 1136 -40.96 -5.21 17.56
CA TYR A 1136 -41.51 -6.50 17.18
C TYR A 1136 -42.77 -6.78 18.00
N GLU A 1137 -43.92 -6.80 17.34
CA GLU A 1137 -45.23 -7.04 17.96
C GLU A 1137 -45.95 -8.26 17.36
N ARG A 1138 -45.52 -8.68 16.16
CA ARG A 1138 -46.10 -9.79 15.38
C ARG A 1138 -45.05 -10.36 14.42
N PRO A 1139 -45.24 -11.58 13.89
CA PRO A 1139 -44.31 -12.17 12.93
C PRO A 1139 -44.02 -11.25 11.73
N ILE A 1140 -42.74 -11.15 11.38
CA ILE A 1140 -42.26 -10.39 10.23
C ILE A 1140 -42.47 -11.23 8.98
N VAL A 1141 -43.24 -10.74 8.02
CA VAL A 1141 -43.55 -11.45 6.78
C VAL A 1141 -42.67 -10.92 5.67
N LEU A 1142 -41.88 -11.80 5.04
CA LEU A 1142 -41.18 -11.54 3.79
C LEU A 1142 -41.88 -12.34 2.69
N ASP A 1143 -42.46 -11.66 1.72
CA ASP A 1143 -43.25 -12.26 0.63
C ASP A 1143 -42.81 -11.82 -0.77
N GLN A 1144 -41.76 -10.99 -0.87
CA GLN A 1144 -41.20 -10.51 -2.12
C GLN A 1144 -39.86 -11.21 -2.42
N PRO A 1145 -39.64 -11.66 -3.68
CA PRO A 1145 -38.37 -12.21 -4.12
C PRO A 1145 -37.21 -11.24 -3.85
N GLY A 1146 -36.08 -11.78 -3.39
CA GLY A 1146 -34.92 -10.96 -3.08
C GLY A 1146 -34.08 -11.46 -1.90
N LEU A 1147 -32.99 -10.74 -1.65
CA LEU A 1147 -32.13 -10.93 -0.49
C LEU A 1147 -32.46 -9.91 0.62
N TRP A 1148 -32.90 -10.42 1.75
CA TRP A 1148 -33.32 -9.66 2.92
C TRP A 1148 -32.37 -9.92 4.07
N GLU A 1149 -31.83 -8.86 4.67
CA GLU A 1149 -31.08 -8.96 5.93
C GLU A 1149 -31.97 -8.43 7.05
N LEU A 1150 -32.38 -9.32 7.95
CA LEU A 1150 -33.10 -8.96 9.15
C LEU A 1150 -32.09 -8.70 10.26
N ARG A 1151 -31.97 -7.45 10.71
CA ARG A 1151 -31.19 -7.08 11.89
C ARG A 1151 -32.09 -6.84 13.07
N PHE A 1152 -31.73 -7.35 14.25
CA PHE A 1152 -32.56 -7.25 15.45
C PHE A 1152 -31.75 -7.19 16.73
N ALA A 1153 -32.28 -6.54 17.76
CA ALA A 1153 -31.66 -6.39 19.08
C ALA A 1153 -32.72 -6.28 20.18
N ALA A 1154 -32.36 -6.70 21.39
CA ALA A 1154 -33.18 -6.44 22.58
C ALA A 1154 -32.93 -5.02 23.10
N GLN A 1155 -33.98 -4.35 23.53
CA GLN A 1155 -33.95 -3.05 24.18
C GLN A 1155 -34.21 -3.23 25.69
N ALA A 1156 -33.27 -2.73 26.49
CA ALA A 1156 -33.39 -2.68 27.94
C ALA A 1156 -34.45 -1.63 28.37
N PRO A 1157 -35.00 -1.73 29.60
CA PRO A 1157 -36.01 -0.78 30.09
C PRO A 1157 -35.57 0.70 30.11
N ASP A 1158 -34.27 0.96 30.15
CA ASP A 1158 -33.69 2.31 30.09
C ASP A 1158 -33.49 2.83 28.66
N GLY A 1159 -33.97 2.07 27.66
CA GLY A 1159 -33.95 2.44 26.26
C GLY A 1159 -32.69 2.00 25.50
N ARG A 1160 -31.65 1.49 26.16
CA ARG A 1160 -30.41 1.04 25.50
C ARG A 1160 -30.62 -0.27 24.75
N LEU A 1161 -30.00 -0.38 23.57
CA LEU A 1161 -29.99 -1.63 22.81
C LEU A 1161 -28.84 -2.52 23.25
N GLY A 1162 -29.12 -3.82 23.33
CA GLY A 1162 -28.13 -4.87 23.42
C GLY A 1162 -27.47 -5.15 22.07
N ARG A 1163 -26.79 -6.28 21.99
CA ARG A 1163 -26.11 -6.70 20.77
C ARG A 1163 -27.07 -6.84 19.59
N VAL A 1164 -26.62 -6.38 18.42
CA VAL A 1164 -27.31 -6.59 17.15
C VAL A 1164 -27.00 -7.98 16.61
N PHE A 1165 -28.05 -8.72 16.29
CA PHE A 1165 -28.03 -9.99 15.58
C PHE A 1165 -28.50 -9.75 14.14
N ALA A 1166 -28.07 -10.59 13.20
CA ALA A 1166 -28.62 -10.57 11.86
C ALA A 1166 -28.82 -11.98 11.31
N GLU A 1167 -29.85 -12.11 10.49
CA GLU A 1167 -30.20 -13.31 9.75
C GLU A 1167 -30.46 -12.95 8.28
N LEU A 1168 -30.02 -13.79 7.36
CA LEU A 1168 -30.11 -13.57 5.92
C LEU A 1168 -31.17 -14.47 5.31
N TYR A 1169 -32.17 -13.89 4.63
CA TYR A 1169 -33.27 -14.60 4.01
C TYR A 1169 -33.25 -14.38 2.50
N GLU A 1170 -33.16 -15.47 1.75
CA GLU A 1170 -33.23 -15.49 0.29
C GLU A 1170 -34.60 -16.00 -0.13
N ILE A 1171 -35.42 -15.10 -0.70
CA ILE A 1171 -36.77 -15.41 -1.18
C ILE A 1171 -36.72 -15.63 -2.69
N ARG A 1172 -37.13 -16.83 -3.14
CA ARG A 1172 -37.16 -17.23 -4.55
C ARG A 1172 -38.57 -17.32 -5.10
#